data_AF-A0A1J4W8J3-F1
#
_entry.id   AF-A0A1J4W8J3-F1
#
_cell.length_a   1.000
_cell.length_b   1.000
_cell.length_c   1.000
_cell.angle_alpha   90.00
_cell.angle_beta   90.00
_cell.angle_gamma   90.00
#
_symmetry.space_group_name_H-M   'P 1'
#
loop_
_entity.id
_entity.type
_entity.pdbx_description
1 polymer ?
#
loop_
_entity_poly.entity_id
_entity_poly.type
_entity_poly.pdbx_seq_one_letter_code
_entity_poly.pdbx_strand_id
1 'polypeptide(L)'
;MELKKEGAFFSIDALIAVAIIFLIITIAYPVVRQTTQQTELHYDILSSLSNLKVGDYDNAYVQSLIIDGTIQNPNNTLLEQIGEFYITDPEIAKTIGESILSDISTNENLGLWYGTTLIASKNKSSYDPDNSILIDTARQTITGIQNGTNVTGFSARAFLSSSLREEYFYFGGYIGDGNISTKIEFNGNITSASMEMAINNPFDLYINNVSSGSYSASPSDFTPSNYTLPTGNFQTGENIIRIEGDNIHIAGGFIKITYEAEIEYQQPQRYNFPGITGLINLYDGVYIPQTPDSLYISLHLDTNNTEIILNLGNKTIYNGSTSQEETITFSNSQLSSLIDYSSLADKTTPLRLGLKNVTFVNNGTGEADVVSVTDLSGSMNNDKLTNAKIANDVLIDALLNVTGNRIGLIGYNSRTIEGYSHHLSTNVQSLKSVVSSWRSGGFTCICCGINSARDEFVLNSNESKTKAMIVMSDGRANKKCDEQGQADPKQDAILAACQAYQNYNITVHAVGFGTSADEETLQAIAACGNGSYFYADIEELALIYQQLAENIIETTFEEQTVGTSGDITTKLYPDSYIEFNYSSPTPPYGLLITKEELFDNTLSCSFDIISNATIISSNVVSYSGSRWTDNVVVNGQEIYNLEDFGKPYIELGDPYSINIPTYLLNQSNYLELTTGASKGNSSAGSASNKVIYTLLTNVSGFSAIAANANGCTWTIQFEDYTNITAPIPSNYSGSENCYYQSTRTEYNENDAIQTAVFNLLRKLDLDSNNLIDTKFTEQNLEISTSEITGIPYTWSTEVQVRTWR
;
A
#
# COMPACT_ATOMS: atom_id res chain seq x y z
N MET A 1 74.44 8.92 -35.71
CA MET A 1 73.96 9.88 -36.73
C MET A 1 72.52 9.51 -37.04
N GLU A 2 71.66 9.66 -36.05
CA GLU A 2 70.27 9.17 -36.01
C GLU A 2 69.52 10.16 -35.14
N LEU A 3 68.81 11.10 -35.78
CA LEU A 3 67.76 11.97 -35.20
C LEU A 3 67.31 12.97 -36.28
N LYS A 4 66.98 12.48 -37.48
CA LYS A 4 66.41 13.28 -38.58
C LYS A 4 65.44 12.47 -39.46
N LYS A 5 64.72 11.49 -38.88
CA LYS A 5 63.78 10.65 -39.64
C LYS A 5 62.30 10.86 -39.27
N GLU A 6 61.98 11.35 -38.08
CA GLU A 6 60.56 11.45 -37.65
C GLU A 6 59.86 12.73 -38.13
N GLY A 7 60.55 13.88 -38.20
CA GLY A 7 59.96 15.11 -38.75
C GLY A 7 59.71 15.08 -40.27
N ALA A 8 60.45 14.22 -40.99
CA ALA A 8 60.27 14.03 -42.43
C ALA A 8 58.95 13.30 -42.75
N PHE A 9 58.57 12.32 -41.92
CA PHE A 9 57.32 11.57 -42.11
C PHE A 9 56.09 12.46 -41.94
N PHE A 10 56.06 13.30 -40.89
CA PHE A 10 54.95 14.24 -40.69
C PHE A 10 54.83 15.28 -41.81
N SER A 11 55.97 15.73 -42.35
CA SER A 11 55.98 16.69 -43.46
C SER A 11 55.51 16.05 -44.77
N ILE A 12 55.80 14.76 -44.98
CA ILE A 12 55.37 14.01 -46.16
C ILE A 12 53.88 13.71 -46.09
N ASP A 13 53.34 13.31 -44.94
CA ASP A 13 51.90 13.07 -44.77
C ASP A 13 51.08 14.36 -44.95
N ALA A 14 51.56 15.49 -44.43
CA ALA A 14 50.93 16.78 -44.68
C ALA A 14 50.96 17.16 -46.17
N LEU A 15 52.05 16.86 -46.87
CA LEU A 15 52.17 17.11 -48.31
C LEU A 15 51.23 16.21 -49.13
N ILE A 16 51.08 14.94 -48.74
CA ILE A 16 50.16 13.99 -49.37
C ILE A 16 48.71 14.42 -49.14
N ALA A 17 48.35 14.83 -47.93
CA ALA A 17 47.02 15.33 -47.61
C ALA A 17 46.68 16.59 -48.42
N VAL A 18 47.62 17.54 -48.52
CA VAL A 18 47.45 18.75 -49.36
C VAL A 18 47.36 18.37 -50.84
N ALA A 19 48.14 17.41 -51.32
CA ALA A 19 48.08 16.94 -52.70
C ALA A 19 46.73 16.27 -53.02
N ILE A 20 46.17 15.49 -52.09
CA ILE A 20 44.84 14.88 -52.23
C ILE A 20 43.76 15.96 -52.25
N ILE A 21 43.83 16.97 -51.38
CA ILE A 21 42.90 18.11 -51.40
C ILE A 21 43.01 18.86 -52.73
N PHE A 22 44.22 19.11 -53.21
CA PHE A 22 44.45 19.79 -54.50
C PHE A 22 43.96 18.96 -55.69
N LEU A 23 44.12 17.64 -55.63
CA LEU A 23 43.60 16.69 -56.62
C LEU A 23 42.07 16.66 -56.62
N ILE A 24 41.43 16.65 -55.44
CA ILE A 24 39.97 16.72 -55.31
C ILE A 24 39.46 18.05 -55.85
N ILE A 25 40.11 19.18 -55.52
CA ILE A 25 39.75 20.50 -56.05
C ILE A 25 39.94 20.52 -57.57
N THR A 26 41.04 20.02 -58.13
CA THR A 26 41.27 20.03 -59.59
C THR A 26 40.39 19.06 -60.37
N ILE A 27 39.94 17.95 -59.77
CA ILE A 27 38.99 17.01 -60.40
C ILE A 27 37.54 17.49 -60.22
N ALA A 28 37.18 18.12 -59.10
CA ALA A 28 35.82 18.63 -58.86
C ALA A 28 35.56 19.98 -59.56
N TYR A 29 36.59 20.81 -59.79
CA TYR A 29 36.41 22.19 -60.25
C TYR A 29 36.06 22.37 -61.75
N PRO A 30 36.30 21.43 -62.69
CA PRO A 30 35.79 21.57 -64.06
C PRO A 30 34.51 20.76 -64.32
N VAL A 31 33.70 20.45 -63.30
CA VAL A 31 32.28 20.05 -63.49
C VAL A 31 31.31 21.08 -62.91
N VAL A 32 31.81 22.25 -62.48
CA VAL A 32 30.97 23.45 -62.51
C VAL A 32 30.89 23.84 -63.98
N ARG A 33 29.89 23.29 -64.68
CA ARG A 33 29.28 24.06 -65.76
C ARG A 33 29.02 25.41 -65.12
N GLN A 34 29.65 26.47 -65.62
CA GLN A 34 29.00 27.75 -65.60
C GLN A 34 27.72 27.53 -66.42
N THR A 35 26.66 27.05 -65.76
CA THR A 35 25.35 27.57 -66.06
C THR A 35 25.54 29.06 -65.86
N THR A 36 25.69 29.77 -66.96
CA THR A 36 25.04 31.07 -67.06
C THR A 36 23.71 30.89 -66.35
N GLN A 37 23.55 31.41 -65.13
CA GLN A 37 22.22 31.63 -64.62
C GLN A 37 21.63 32.60 -65.64
N GLN A 38 20.91 32.05 -66.61
CA GLN A 38 19.78 32.77 -67.15
C GLN A 38 18.93 33.02 -65.90
N THR A 39 18.94 34.26 -65.45
CA THR A 39 17.97 34.76 -64.49
C THR A 39 16.62 34.56 -65.13
N GLU A 40 15.96 33.48 -64.73
CA GLU A 40 14.66 33.10 -65.25
C GLU A 40 13.63 34.06 -64.65
N LEU A 41 13.03 34.88 -65.50
CA LEU A 41 12.21 36.03 -65.11
C LEU A 41 11.11 35.68 -64.09
N HIS A 42 10.49 34.51 -64.20
CA HIS A 42 9.46 34.04 -63.27
C HIS A 42 10.00 33.82 -61.84
N TYR A 43 11.23 33.32 -61.68
CA TYR A 43 11.85 33.12 -60.36
C TYR A 43 12.23 34.45 -59.69
N ASP A 44 12.79 35.39 -60.46
CA ASP A 44 13.18 36.70 -59.94
C ASP A 44 11.96 37.51 -59.51
N ILE A 45 10.86 37.44 -60.26
CA ILE A 45 9.59 38.09 -59.90
C ILE A 45 9.04 37.49 -58.62
N LEU A 46 8.95 36.15 -58.53
CA LEU A 46 8.43 35.51 -57.33
C LEU A 46 9.31 35.81 -56.11
N SER A 47 10.63 35.76 -56.27
CA SER A 47 11.58 36.11 -55.22
C SER A 47 11.46 37.57 -54.79
N SER A 48 11.31 38.50 -55.73
CA SER A 48 11.11 39.93 -55.43
C SER A 48 9.81 40.16 -54.66
N LEU A 49 8.71 39.57 -55.11
CA LEU A 49 7.41 39.67 -54.44
C LEU A 49 7.45 39.08 -53.03
N SER A 50 8.17 37.96 -52.84
CA SER A 50 8.29 37.27 -51.54
C SER A 50 9.18 37.99 -50.53
N ASN A 51 9.96 39.00 -50.94
CA ASN A 51 10.92 39.68 -50.07
C ASN A 51 10.65 41.19 -49.95
N LEU A 52 10.07 41.82 -50.97
CA LEU A 52 9.80 43.26 -50.96
C LEU A 52 8.59 43.55 -50.09
N LYS A 53 8.78 44.37 -49.05
CA LYS A 53 7.69 44.81 -48.18
C LYS A 53 6.79 45.80 -48.89
N VAL A 54 5.51 45.73 -48.59
CA VAL A 54 4.47 46.62 -49.15
C VAL A 54 4.75 48.08 -48.80
N GLY A 55 5.20 48.36 -47.57
CA GLY A 55 5.56 49.70 -47.13
C GLY A 55 6.76 50.29 -47.89
N ASP A 56 7.66 49.44 -48.40
CA ASP A 56 8.86 49.85 -49.12
C ASP A 56 8.63 49.92 -50.65
N TYR A 57 7.42 49.58 -51.13
CA TYR A 57 7.08 49.60 -52.55
C TYR A 57 6.60 50.99 -52.98
N ASP A 58 7.40 51.67 -53.81
CA ASP A 58 7.16 53.02 -54.31
C ASP A 58 6.12 53.04 -55.44
N ASN A 59 4.84 52.94 -55.06
CA ASN A 59 3.71 52.96 -55.99
C ASN A 59 2.54 53.80 -55.46
N ALA A 60 2.07 54.77 -56.25
CA ALA A 60 1.05 55.73 -55.81
C ALA A 60 -0.28 55.09 -55.36
N TYR A 61 -0.68 53.96 -55.97
CA TYR A 61 -1.91 53.26 -55.58
C TYR A 61 -1.71 52.50 -54.26
N VAL A 62 -0.61 51.76 -54.12
CA VAL A 62 -0.29 51.05 -52.87
C VAL A 62 -0.12 52.01 -51.70
N GLN A 63 0.54 53.15 -51.93
CA GLN A 63 0.68 54.20 -50.90
C GLN A 63 -0.67 54.81 -50.51
N SER A 64 -1.62 54.94 -51.45
CA SER A 64 -2.98 55.40 -51.11
C SER A 64 -3.74 54.43 -50.20
N LEU A 65 -3.58 53.12 -50.42
CA LEU A 65 -4.18 52.06 -49.61
C LEU A 65 -3.56 51.96 -48.20
N ILE A 66 -2.29 52.37 -48.04
CA ILE A 66 -1.66 52.49 -46.71
C ILE A 66 -2.22 53.72 -45.98
N ILE A 67 -2.36 54.85 -46.69
CA ILE A 67 -2.84 56.12 -46.10
C ILE A 67 -4.30 56.05 -45.69
N ASP A 68 -5.16 55.39 -46.47
CA ASP A 68 -6.59 55.25 -46.16
C ASP A 68 -6.90 54.13 -45.15
N GLY A 69 -5.87 53.38 -44.72
CA GLY A 69 -5.96 52.32 -43.72
C GLY A 69 -6.45 50.97 -44.24
N THR A 70 -6.61 50.82 -45.56
CA THR A 70 -6.96 49.53 -46.19
C THR A 70 -5.85 48.50 -46.03
N ILE A 71 -4.58 48.92 -46.09
CA ILE A 71 -3.42 48.10 -45.74
C ILE A 71 -3.01 48.42 -44.29
N GLN A 72 -3.23 47.47 -43.38
CA GLN A 72 -2.95 47.66 -41.95
C GLN A 72 -1.51 47.31 -41.55
N ASN A 73 -0.88 46.37 -42.25
CA ASN A 73 0.48 45.90 -41.94
C ASN A 73 1.47 46.20 -43.09
N PRO A 74 2.16 47.35 -43.08
CA PRO A 74 3.13 47.70 -44.11
C PRO A 74 4.39 46.81 -44.13
N ASN A 75 4.59 45.96 -43.11
CA ASN A 75 5.70 45.00 -43.07
C ASN A 75 5.41 43.70 -43.83
N ASN A 76 4.17 43.45 -44.25
CA ASN A 76 3.83 42.32 -45.12
C ASN A 76 4.65 42.42 -46.42
N THR A 77 5.05 41.28 -46.96
CA THR A 77 5.62 41.22 -48.32
C THR A 77 4.53 41.50 -49.35
N LEU A 78 4.90 41.97 -50.54
CA LEU A 78 3.96 42.19 -51.63
C LEU A 78 3.18 40.90 -51.96
N LEU A 79 3.86 39.75 -51.88
CA LEU A 79 3.23 38.46 -52.08
C LEU A 79 2.15 38.21 -51.00
N GLU A 80 2.48 38.33 -49.71
CA GLU A 80 1.52 38.15 -48.60
C GLU A 80 0.33 39.11 -48.70
N GLN A 81 0.56 40.37 -49.05
CA GLN A 81 -0.50 41.37 -49.14
C GLN A 81 -1.45 41.12 -50.32
N ILE A 82 -0.94 40.66 -51.46
CA ILE A 82 -1.79 40.22 -52.58
C ILE A 82 -2.59 38.99 -52.16
N GLY A 83 -2.01 38.08 -51.38
CA GLY A 83 -2.70 36.93 -50.82
C GLY A 83 -3.80 37.28 -49.83
N GLU A 84 -3.59 38.31 -49.01
CA GLU A 84 -4.60 38.88 -48.11
C GLU A 84 -5.78 39.42 -48.91
N PHE A 85 -5.52 40.30 -49.89
CA PHE A 85 -6.58 40.86 -50.72
C PHE A 85 -7.25 39.83 -51.62
N TYR A 86 -6.54 38.79 -52.07
CA TYR A 86 -7.17 37.71 -52.84
C TYR A 86 -8.37 37.09 -52.10
N ILE A 87 -8.33 37.09 -50.76
CA ILE A 87 -9.41 36.58 -49.92
C ILE A 87 -10.40 37.68 -49.55
N THR A 88 -9.91 38.87 -49.19
CA THR A 88 -10.74 39.93 -48.60
C THR A 88 -11.37 40.86 -49.64
N ASP A 89 -10.64 41.20 -50.71
CA ASP A 89 -11.08 42.04 -51.83
C ASP A 89 -10.32 41.68 -53.12
N PRO A 90 -10.83 40.74 -53.93
CA PRO A 90 -10.16 40.26 -55.14
C PRO A 90 -9.88 41.36 -56.18
N GLU A 91 -10.66 42.45 -56.20
CA GLU A 91 -10.44 43.56 -57.14
C GLU A 91 -9.22 44.40 -56.73
N ILE A 92 -8.99 44.60 -55.42
CA ILE A 92 -7.76 45.22 -54.93
C ILE A 92 -6.55 44.31 -55.21
N ALA A 93 -6.68 43.00 -54.97
CA ALA A 93 -5.61 42.04 -55.25
C ALA A 93 -5.17 42.08 -56.72
N LYS A 94 -6.15 42.09 -57.63
CA LYS A 94 -5.93 42.23 -59.07
C LYS A 94 -5.25 43.55 -59.41
N THR A 95 -5.74 44.67 -58.87
CA THR A 95 -5.20 46.01 -59.19
C THR A 95 -3.75 46.16 -58.72
N ILE A 96 -3.42 45.67 -57.52
CA ILE A 96 -2.04 45.63 -57.00
C ILE A 96 -1.17 44.72 -57.88
N GLY A 97 -1.65 43.52 -58.19
CA GLY A 97 -0.94 42.57 -59.05
C GLY A 97 -0.65 43.15 -60.45
N GLU A 98 -1.63 43.81 -61.07
CA GLU A 98 -1.49 44.46 -62.37
C GLU A 98 -0.48 45.61 -62.31
N SER A 99 -0.52 46.42 -61.25
CA SER A 99 0.44 47.50 -61.04
C SER A 99 1.87 46.98 -60.96
N ILE A 100 2.11 45.91 -60.18
CA ILE A 100 3.46 45.35 -60.02
C ILE A 100 3.95 44.74 -61.34
N LEU A 101 3.09 43.98 -62.04
CA LEU A 101 3.48 43.42 -63.33
C LEU A 101 3.73 44.51 -64.38
N SER A 102 3.02 45.64 -64.30
CA SER A 102 3.17 46.76 -65.25
C SER A 102 4.56 47.40 -65.20
N ASP A 103 5.22 47.44 -64.04
CA ASP A 103 6.57 47.99 -63.86
C ASP A 103 7.68 47.12 -64.49
N ILE A 104 7.39 45.85 -64.76
CA ILE A 104 8.40 44.89 -65.24
C ILE A 104 8.57 45.01 -66.76
N SER A 105 9.74 45.49 -67.23
CA SER A 105 10.06 45.55 -68.65
C SER A 105 10.50 44.18 -69.17
N THR A 106 9.65 43.51 -69.97
CA THR A 106 9.96 42.19 -70.54
C THR A 106 9.43 42.01 -71.98
N ASN A 107 10.03 41.05 -72.70
CA ASN A 107 9.57 40.58 -74.01
C ASN A 107 8.69 39.33 -73.94
N GLU A 108 8.50 38.76 -72.75
CA GLU A 108 7.67 37.58 -72.50
C GLU A 108 6.30 37.97 -71.94
N ASN A 109 5.32 37.07 -72.05
CA ASN A 109 4.06 37.23 -71.34
C ASN A 109 4.23 36.80 -69.88
N LEU A 110 3.57 37.49 -68.96
CA LEU A 110 3.64 37.26 -67.51
C LEU A 110 2.25 37.04 -66.94
N GLY A 111 2.15 36.17 -65.94
CA GLY A 111 0.98 36.15 -65.08
C GLY A 111 1.31 35.70 -63.66
N LEU A 112 0.47 36.15 -62.73
CA LEU A 112 0.48 35.82 -61.33
C LEU A 112 -0.81 35.09 -60.99
N TRP A 113 -0.70 33.86 -60.49
CA TRP A 113 -1.82 33.02 -60.09
C TRP A 113 -1.78 32.70 -58.60
N TYR A 114 -2.95 32.65 -57.99
CA TYR A 114 -3.19 32.08 -56.67
C TYR A 114 -4.08 30.85 -56.83
N GLY A 115 -3.54 29.66 -56.53
CA GLY A 115 -4.17 28.38 -56.86
C GLY A 115 -4.43 28.28 -58.37
N THR A 116 -5.70 28.21 -58.76
CA THR A 116 -6.14 28.19 -60.16
C THR A 116 -6.58 29.56 -60.69
N THR A 117 -6.63 30.59 -59.84
CA THR A 117 -7.17 31.90 -60.17
C THR A 117 -6.07 32.83 -60.68
N LEU A 118 -6.26 33.43 -61.86
CA LEU A 118 -5.37 34.45 -62.39
C LEU A 118 -5.63 35.77 -61.65
N ILE A 119 -4.63 36.29 -60.95
CA ILE A 119 -4.71 37.57 -60.25
C ILE A 119 -4.38 38.72 -61.17
N ALA A 120 -3.27 38.63 -61.91
CA ALA A 120 -2.84 39.67 -62.82
C ALA A 120 -2.04 39.07 -63.97
N SER A 121 -2.09 39.72 -65.14
CA SER A 121 -1.25 39.33 -66.28
C SER A 121 -0.77 40.54 -67.07
N LYS A 122 0.39 40.40 -67.71
CA LYS A 122 0.96 41.36 -68.64
C LYS A 122 1.32 40.62 -69.93
N ASN A 123 0.47 40.80 -70.93
CA ASN A 123 0.52 39.99 -72.15
C ASN A 123 0.76 40.87 -73.39
N LYS A 124 1.73 40.49 -74.23
CA LYS A 124 1.90 40.99 -75.62
C LYS A 124 1.07 40.16 -76.63
N SER A 125 0.77 38.88 -76.33
CA SER A 125 -0.10 37.99 -77.11
C SER A 125 -1.16 37.31 -76.22
N SER A 126 -2.29 36.84 -76.78
CA SER A 126 -3.36 36.20 -75.99
C SER A 126 -2.87 34.89 -75.35
N TYR A 127 -3.19 34.66 -74.07
CA TYR A 127 -2.94 33.38 -73.40
C TYR A 127 -3.76 32.26 -74.07
N ASP A 128 -3.08 31.32 -74.71
CA ASP A 128 -3.67 30.10 -75.27
C ASP A 128 -2.95 28.88 -74.65
N PRO A 129 -3.59 28.15 -73.73
CA PRO A 129 -2.98 26.99 -73.08
C PRO A 129 -2.71 25.83 -74.04
N ASP A 130 -3.32 25.83 -75.24
CA ASP A 130 -3.15 24.77 -76.25
C ASP A 130 -2.08 25.11 -77.31
N ASN A 131 -1.67 26.39 -77.45
CA ASN A 131 -0.68 26.85 -78.45
C ASN A 131 0.60 27.47 -77.87
N SER A 132 0.74 27.57 -76.53
CA SER A 132 1.97 28.08 -75.91
C SER A 132 3.08 27.03 -75.98
N ILE A 133 4.14 27.32 -76.73
CA ILE A 133 5.19 26.34 -77.07
C ILE A 133 6.14 26.07 -75.89
N LEU A 134 6.27 27.02 -74.96
CA LEU A 134 7.07 26.92 -73.72
C LEU A 134 6.37 27.72 -72.60
N ILE A 135 6.04 27.06 -71.49
CA ILE A 135 5.53 27.68 -70.26
C ILE A 135 6.53 27.38 -69.14
N ASP A 136 7.13 28.42 -68.58
CA ASP A 136 8.00 28.29 -67.41
C ASP A 136 7.27 28.82 -66.18
N THR A 137 7.44 28.17 -65.02
CA THR A 137 6.64 28.45 -63.81
C THR A 137 7.51 28.42 -62.56
N ALA A 138 7.53 29.53 -61.81
CA ALA A 138 7.99 29.57 -60.43
C ALA A 138 6.80 29.36 -59.48
N ARG A 139 7.00 28.62 -58.38
CA ARG A 139 5.95 28.32 -57.40
C ARG A 139 6.43 28.58 -55.99
N GLN A 140 5.57 29.16 -55.16
CA GLN A 140 5.79 29.31 -53.73
C GLN A 140 4.48 29.07 -52.99
N THR A 141 4.57 28.37 -51.87
CA THR A 141 3.41 28.18 -50.99
C THR A 141 3.37 29.32 -49.99
N ILE A 142 2.21 29.94 -49.84
CA ILE A 142 1.96 30.94 -48.79
C ILE A 142 0.98 30.34 -47.78
N THR A 143 1.29 30.53 -46.50
CA THR A 143 0.56 29.94 -45.38
C THR A 143 0.19 31.04 -44.39
N GLY A 144 -0.97 30.92 -43.72
CA GLY A 144 -1.33 31.80 -42.60
C GLY A 144 -2.20 33.02 -42.94
N ILE A 145 -2.95 32.99 -44.05
CA ILE A 145 -3.88 34.07 -44.42
C ILE A 145 -5.32 33.53 -44.34
N GLN A 146 -6.15 34.04 -43.42
CA GLN A 146 -7.59 33.74 -43.35
C GLN A 146 -8.37 35.04 -43.16
N ASN A 147 -9.61 35.07 -43.64
CA ASN A 147 -10.53 36.17 -43.33
C ASN A 147 -10.91 36.13 -41.84
N GLY A 148 -10.45 37.11 -41.06
CA GLY A 148 -10.78 37.27 -39.64
C GLY A 148 -9.57 37.43 -38.71
N THR A 149 -9.76 38.22 -37.66
CA THR A 149 -8.74 38.61 -36.67
C THR A 149 -8.27 37.43 -35.82
N ASN A 150 -7.17 36.78 -36.21
CA ASN A 150 -6.00 36.46 -35.35
C ASN A 150 -5.10 35.41 -36.02
N VAL A 151 -3.83 35.79 -36.25
CA VAL A 151 -2.75 34.95 -36.81
C VAL A 151 -1.97 34.22 -35.69
N THR A 152 -2.53 34.19 -34.48
CA THR A 152 -1.92 33.62 -33.26
C THR A 152 -2.88 32.66 -32.59
N GLY A 153 -2.34 31.61 -31.96
CA GLY A 153 -3.09 30.62 -31.22
C GLY A 153 -2.42 30.28 -29.90
N PHE A 154 -3.19 29.83 -28.93
CA PHE A 154 -2.69 29.50 -27.60
C PHE A 154 -2.54 27.99 -27.44
N SER A 155 -1.49 27.57 -26.75
CA SER A 155 -1.40 26.23 -26.17
C SER A 155 -1.15 26.34 -24.69
N ALA A 156 -1.82 25.50 -23.92
CA ALA A 156 -1.66 25.42 -22.49
C ALA A 156 -1.28 24.01 -22.07
N ARG A 157 -0.49 23.94 -20.99
CA ARG A 157 -0.20 22.73 -20.25
C ARG A 157 -0.64 22.95 -18.81
N ALA A 158 -1.52 22.07 -18.35
CA ALA A 158 -1.94 21.97 -16.96
C ALA A 158 -1.18 20.81 -16.30
N PHE A 159 -0.71 21.00 -15.08
CA PHE A 159 -0.10 19.95 -14.28
C PHE A 159 -0.37 20.18 -12.79
N LEU A 160 -0.30 19.12 -12.00
CA LEU A 160 -0.38 19.25 -10.55
C LEU A 160 1.02 19.33 -9.94
N SER A 161 1.29 20.38 -9.19
CA SER A 161 2.40 20.49 -8.25
C SER A 161 1.81 20.40 -6.84
N SER A 162 1.67 19.18 -6.33
CA SER A 162 1.16 19.01 -4.97
C SER A 162 2.28 19.26 -3.95
N SER A 163 2.12 20.28 -3.12
CA SER A 163 2.80 20.40 -1.81
C SER A 163 2.07 19.60 -0.73
N LEU A 164 0.88 19.07 -1.02
CA LEU A 164 0.09 18.28 -0.07
C LEU A 164 0.71 16.90 0.12
N ARG A 165 1.00 16.55 1.36
CA ARG A 165 1.55 15.27 1.81
C ARG A 165 0.52 14.56 2.67
N GLU A 166 0.36 13.27 2.45
CA GLU A 166 -0.37 12.38 3.33
C GLU A 166 0.61 11.44 4.01
N GLU A 167 0.51 11.34 5.34
CA GLU A 167 1.42 10.52 6.14
C GLU A 167 0.62 9.72 7.17
N TYR A 168 1.05 8.48 7.38
CA TYR A 168 0.39 7.48 8.22
C TYR A 168 1.33 7.10 9.37
N PHE A 169 0.84 7.23 10.59
CA PHE A 169 1.51 6.80 11.81
C PHE A 169 0.75 5.60 12.36
N TYR A 170 1.32 4.41 12.20
CA TYR A 170 0.67 3.15 12.54
C TYR A 170 0.73 2.87 14.04
N PHE A 171 -0.35 2.33 14.57
CA PHE A 171 -0.36 1.57 15.81
C PHE A 171 -0.03 0.11 15.48
N GLY A 172 0.76 -0.56 16.32
CA GLY A 172 1.00 -2.00 16.20
C GLY A 172 -0.27 -2.84 16.34
N GLY A 173 -0.15 -4.14 16.08
CA GLY A 173 -1.27 -5.07 16.16
C GLY A 173 -1.94 -5.06 17.54
N TYR A 174 -1.15 -4.78 18.59
CA TYR A 174 -1.66 -4.50 19.93
C TYR A 174 -0.75 -3.55 20.71
N ILE A 175 -1.33 -2.51 21.29
CA ILE A 175 -0.65 -1.56 22.18
C ILE A 175 -1.53 -1.32 23.40
N GLY A 176 -0.97 -1.47 24.60
CA GLY A 176 -1.57 -0.87 25.79
C GLY A 176 -1.70 -1.85 26.94
N ASP A 177 -2.91 -1.93 27.49
CA ASP A 177 -3.23 -2.19 28.91
C ASP A 177 -2.88 -0.97 29.80
N GLY A 178 -3.19 0.24 29.32
CA GLY A 178 -2.90 1.51 30.00
C GLY A 178 -3.04 2.76 29.11
N ASN A 179 -2.69 3.94 29.64
CA ASN A 179 -2.69 5.18 28.85
C ASN A 179 -1.60 5.14 27.78
N ILE A 180 -1.93 5.52 26.54
CA ILE A 180 -1.07 5.40 25.37
C ILE A 180 -0.67 6.79 24.89
N SER A 181 0.57 6.94 24.44
CA SER A 181 1.04 8.14 23.77
C SER A 181 1.84 7.78 22.54
N THR A 182 1.76 8.60 21.50
CA THR A 182 2.54 8.41 20.27
C THR A 182 3.14 9.73 19.83
N LYS A 183 4.35 9.64 19.28
CA LYS A 183 5.07 10.77 18.71
C LYS A 183 4.87 10.77 17.20
N ILE A 184 4.39 11.90 16.68
CA ILE A 184 4.29 12.15 15.24
C ILE A 184 5.14 13.38 14.88
N GLU A 185 5.69 13.41 13.68
CA GLU A 185 6.51 14.53 13.22
C GLU A 185 6.17 14.83 11.76
N PHE A 186 5.92 16.10 11.45
CA PHE A 186 5.68 16.58 10.09
C PHE A 186 6.10 18.03 9.97
N ASN A 187 6.64 18.47 8.84
CA ASN A 187 7.04 19.86 8.64
C ASN A 187 6.21 20.53 7.56
N GLY A 188 5.30 21.40 7.96
CA GLY A 188 4.36 22.04 7.06
C GLY A 188 3.11 22.53 7.77
N ASN A 189 2.17 23.04 6.96
CA ASN A 189 0.88 23.49 7.46
C ASN A 189 -0.12 22.34 7.40
N ILE A 190 -0.57 21.85 8.55
CA ILE A 190 -1.56 20.78 8.62
C ILE A 190 -2.92 21.24 8.06
N THR A 191 -3.50 20.44 7.17
CA THR A 191 -4.81 20.69 6.56
C THR A 191 -5.88 19.81 7.21
N SER A 192 -5.55 18.56 7.53
CA SER A 192 -6.46 17.62 8.19
C SER A 192 -5.72 16.59 9.02
N ALA A 193 -6.39 16.08 10.04
CA ALA A 193 -5.92 14.97 10.86
C ALA A 193 -7.11 14.05 11.22
N SER A 194 -6.89 12.75 11.16
CA SER A 194 -7.87 11.72 11.48
C SER A 194 -7.19 10.49 12.07
N MET A 195 -7.93 9.68 12.82
CA MET A 195 -7.47 8.37 13.30
C MET A 195 -8.47 7.30 12.91
N GLU A 196 -7.96 6.15 12.49
CA GLU A 196 -8.74 4.92 12.37
C GLU A 196 -8.11 3.89 13.30
N MET A 197 -8.84 3.42 14.32
CA MET A 197 -8.28 2.46 15.28
C MET A 197 -9.36 1.58 15.91
N ALA A 198 -8.96 0.35 16.24
CA ALA A 198 -9.74 -0.55 17.09
C ALA A 198 -9.29 -0.33 18.55
N ILE A 199 -10.15 0.26 19.36
CA ILE A 199 -9.89 0.56 20.78
C ILE A 199 -11.03 0.01 21.64
N ASN A 200 -10.69 -0.63 22.76
CA ASN A 200 -11.64 -1.38 23.58
C ASN A 200 -12.60 -0.49 24.40
N ASN A 201 -12.15 0.68 24.84
CA ASN A 201 -12.85 1.54 25.80
C ASN A 201 -12.92 3.00 25.34
N PRO A 202 -13.87 3.80 25.88
CA PRO A 202 -13.90 5.25 25.65
C PRO A 202 -12.63 5.93 26.17
N PHE A 203 -12.24 7.03 25.53
CA PHE A 203 -10.98 7.71 25.82
C PHE A 203 -11.07 9.22 25.66
N ASP A 204 -10.18 9.93 26.36
CA ASP A 204 -9.89 11.34 26.20
C ASP A 204 -8.61 11.52 25.37
N LEU A 205 -8.65 12.46 24.43
CA LEU A 205 -7.54 12.78 23.55
C LEU A 205 -6.83 14.06 23.99
N TYR A 206 -5.50 14.05 24.01
CA TYR A 206 -4.69 15.24 24.19
C TYR A 206 -3.66 15.35 23.06
N ILE A 207 -3.53 16.53 22.48
CA ILE A 207 -2.52 16.85 21.47
C ILE A 207 -1.63 17.93 22.08
N ASN A 208 -0.33 17.66 22.19
CA ASN A 208 0.66 18.55 22.81
C ASN A 208 0.25 19.00 24.23
N ASN A 209 -0.24 18.05 25.04
CA ASN A 209 -0.79 18.25 26.39
C ASN A 209 -2.06 19.13 26.48
N VAL A 210 -2.71 19.44 25.35
CA VAL A 210 -3.99 20.18 25.31
C VAL A 210 -5.13 19.21 25.03
N SER A 211 -6.15 19.20 25.90
CA SER A 211 -7.35 18.39 25.72
C SER A 211 -8.03 18.70 24.38
N SER A 212 -8.30 17.66 23.61
CA SER A 212 -8.71 17.71 22.20
C SER A 212 -9.98 16.88 21.93
N GLY A 213 -10.72 16.53 22.98
CA GLY A 213 -12.02 15.87 22.91
C GLY A 213 -12.08 14.53 23.65
N SER A 214 -13.30 14.01 23.78
CA SER A 214 -13.61 12.70 24.34
C SER A 214 -14.33 11.87 23.28
N TYR A 215 -13.96 10.60 23.16
CA TYR A 215 -14.40 9.73 22.07
C TYR A 215 -14.87 8.38 22.60
N SER A 216 -15.80 7.74 21.88
CA SER A 216 -16.31 6.41 22.19
C SER A 216 -15.34 5.31 21.76
N ALA A 217 -15.46 4.14 22.39
CA ALA A 217 -14.78 2.93 21.96
C ALA A 217 -15.13 2.53 20.51
N SER A 218 -14.32 1.64 19.94
CA SER A 218 -14.63 0.93 18.70
C SER A 218 -15.62 -0.23 18.95
N PRO A 219 -16.30 -0.75 17.91
CA PRO A 219 -17.21 -1.89 18.07
C PRO A 219 -16.57 -3.16 18.63
N SER A 220 -15.32 -3.44 18.26
CA SER A 220 -14.53 -4.57 18.77
C SER A 220 -13.06 -4.42 18.39
N ASP A 221 -12.20 -5.26 18.95
CA ASP A 221 -10.76 -5.30 18.59
C ASP A 221 -10.50 -5.69 17.12
N PHE A 222 -11.49 -6.25 16.41
CA PHE A 222 -11.40 -6.60 14.99
C PHE A 222 -12.03 -5.55 14.06
N THR A 223 -12.67 -4.50 14.60
CA THR A 223 -13.43 -3.53 13.79
C THR A 223 -13.13 -2.12 14.28
N PRO A 224 -12.40 -1.31 13.50
CA PRO A 224 -12.02 0.03 13.90
C PRO A 224 -13.19 1.02 13.82
N SER A 225 -13.00 2.15 14.50
CA SER A 225 -13.79 3.38 14.32
C SER A 225 -12.94 4.47 13.69
N ASN A 226 -13.60 5.39 12.98
CA ASN A 226 -12.98 6.59 12.39
C ASN A 226 -13.24 7.83 13.25
N TYR A 227 -12.19 8.59 13.54
CA TYR A 227 -12.21 9.77 14.40
C TYR A 227 -11.58 10.96 13.68
N THR A 228 -12.31 12.08 13.55
CA THR A 228 -11.72 13.34 13.07
C THR A 228 -11.02 14.06 14.20
N LEU A 229 -9.78 14.49 13.99
CA LEU A 229 -8.98 15.21 14.98
C LEU A 229 -9.01 16.72 14.75
N PRO A 230 -9.09 17.54 15.81
CA PRO A 230 -8.94 18.98 15.68
C PRO A 230 -7.50 19.34 15.33
N THR A 231 -7.30 20.12 14.27
CA THR A 231 -5.96 20.51 13.79
C THR A 231 -5.31 21.61 14.62
N GLY A 232 -6.07 22.37 15.41
CA GLY A 232 -5.62 23.61 16.06
C GLY A 232 -4.55 23.45 17.15
N ASN A 233 -4.33 22.23 17.66
CA ASN A 233 -3.32 21.94 18.69
C ASN A 233 -2.04 21.32 18.11
N PHE A 234 -2.00 21.01 16.82
CA PHE A 234 -0.80 20.54 16.15
C PHE A 234 0.15 21.71 15.82
N GLN A 235 1.43 21.40 15.75
CA GLN A 235 2.50 22.31 15.36
C GLN A 235 3.37 21.67 14.28
N THR A 236 4.07 22.49 13.49
CA THR A 236 5.13 21.98 12.61
C THR A 236 6.27 21.38 13.44
N GLY A 237 6.84 20.28 12.99
CA GLY A 237 7.81 19.46 13.69
C GLY A 237 7.14 18.38 14.55
N GLU A 238 7.74 18.14 15.71
CA GLU A 238 7.32 17.07 16.63
C GLU A 238 6.01 17.43 17.36
N ASN A 239 5.12 16.44 17.46
CA ASN A 239 3.89 16.48 18.22
C ASN A 239 3.73 15.19 19.04
N ILE A 240 3.14 15.31 20.23
CA ILE A 240 2.80 14.16 21.07
C ILE A 240 1.28 14.08 21.19
N ILE A 241 0.75 12.91 20.82
CA ILE A 241 -0.67 12.57 20.98
C ILE A 241 -0.78 11.63 22.18
N ARG A 242 -1.67 11.91 23.13
CA ARG A 242 -1.99 11.06 24.28
C ARG A 242 -3.44 10.64 24.20
N ILE A 243 -3.68 9.35 24.42
CA ILE A 243 -4.97 8.69 24.47
C ILE A 243 -5.07 8.14 25.89
N GLU A 244 -6.03 8.66 26.66
CA GLU A 244 -6.16 8.36 28.09
C GLU A 244 -7.54 7.81 28.41
N GLY A 245 -7.60 6.76 29.23
CA GLY A 245 -8.84 6.13 29.63
C GLY A 245 -8.62 4.97 30.59
N ASP A 246 -9.71 4.36 31.04
CA ASP A 246 -9.65 3.25 31.98
C ASP A 246 -9.27 1.94 31.26
N ASN A 247 -8.08 1.43 31.55
CA ASN A 247 -7.54 0.16 31.01
C ASN A 247 -7.73 0.02 29.49
N ILE A 248 -7.23 0.99 28.74
CA ILE A 248 -7.37 1.02 27.29
C ILE A 248 -6.27 0.19 26.60
N HIS A 249 -6.62 -0.41 25.48
CA HIS A 249 -5.68 -0.98 24.51
C HIS A 249 -6.15 -0.69 23.08
N ILE A 250 -5.20 -0.57 22.16
CA ILE A 250 -5.42 -0.37 20.73
C ILE A 250 -4.99 -1.63 19.99
N ALA A 251 -5.92 -2.29 19.31
CA ALA A 251 -5.72 -3.51 18.54
C ALA A 251 -5.55 -3.21 17.04
N GLY A 252 -4.58 -2.36 16.72
CA GLY A 252 -4.33 -1.90 15.36
C GLY A 252 -5.04 -0.60 14.96
N GLY A 253 -4.43 0.11 14.02
CA GLY A 253 -4.94 1.36 13.47
C GLY A 253 -3.83 2.30 12.99
N PHE A 254 -4.21 3.52 12.61
CA PHE A 254 -3.28 4.58 12.26
C PHE A 254 -3.84 5.97 12.54
N ILE A 255 -2.92 6.93 12.66
CA ILE A 255 -3.21 8.36 12.56
C ILE A 255 -2.80 8.81 11.17
N LYS A 256 -3.75 9.37 10.42
CA LYS A 256 -3.53 9.97 9.12
C LYS A 256 -3.49 11.48 9.26
N ILE A 257 -2.40 12.09 8.81
CA ILE A 257 -2.28 13.55 8.69
C ILE A 257 -2.13 13.95 7.24
N THR A 258 -2.64 15.12 6.92
CA THR A 258 -2.46 15.77 5.62
C THR A 258 -1.92 17.17 5.87
N TYR A 259 -0.85 17.55 5.18
CA TYR A 259 -0.19 18.85 5.38
C TYR A 259 0.45 19.37 4.10
N GLU A 260 0.60 20.69 4.00
CA GLU A 260 1.29 21.37 2.89
C GLU A 260 2.77 21.60 3.26
N ALA A 261 3.68 21.10 2.42
CA ALA A 261 5.13 21.23 2.58
C ALA A 261 5.86 21.41 1.24
N GLU A 262 6.88 22.27 1.22
CA GLU A 262 7.87 22.28 0.13
C GLU A 262 8.91 21.18 0.37
N ILE A 263 9.32 20.50 -0.70
CA ILE A 263 10.17 19.28 -0.75
C ILE A 263 11.08 19.13 0.47
N GLU A 264 10.86 18.07 1.25
CA GLU A 264 11.64 17.82 2.46
C GLU A 264 12.75 16.77 2.30
N TYR A 265 13.88 17.07 2.94
CA TYR A 265 15.07 16.25 3.11
C TYR A 265 14.80 15.10 4.08
N GLN A 266 15.22 13.87 3.76
CA GLN A 266 15.08 12.72 4.66
C GLN A 266 16.13 12.75 5.78
N GLN A 267 15.65 12.82 7.03
CA GLN A 267 16.36 12.44 8.25
C GLN A 267 16.52 10.91 8.32
N PRO A 268 17.41 10.36 9.17
CA PRO A 268 17.42 8.93 9.47
C PRO A 268 16.02 8.45 9.85
N GLN A 269 15.59 7.31 9.29
CA GLN A 269 14.27 6.77 9.60
C GLN A 269 14.29 6.14 10.99
N ARG A 270 13.31 6.55 11.80
CA ARG A 270 13.11 6.04 13.15
C ARG A 270 11.77 5.34 13.24
N TYR A 271 11.77 4.14 13.79
CA TYR A 271 10.58 3.59 14.43
C TYR A 271 10.51 4.17 15.84
N ASN A 272 9.45 4.92 16.16
CA ASN A 272 9.22 5.45 17.49
C ASN A 272 8.28 4.49 18.24
N PHE A 273 8.70 4.04 19.43
CA PHE A 273 7.82 3.24 20.27
C PHE A 273 6.68 4.13 20.78
N PRO A 274 5.45 3.60 20.92
CA PRO A 274 4.43 4.27 21.70
C PRO A 274 4.87 4.36 23.15
N GLY A 275 4.55 5.46 23.83
CA GLY A 275 4.62 5.52 25.28
C GLY A 275 3.42 4.82 25.89
N ILE A 276 3.64 3.98 26.91
CA ILE A 276 2.59 3.23 27.61
C ILE A 276 2.75 3.51 29.10
N THR A 277 1.72 4.04 29.76
CA THR A 277 1.66 4.17 31.22
C THR A 277 0.59 3.23 31.75
N GLY A 278 1.01 2.12 32.36
CA GLY A 278 0.16 0.99 32.72
C GLY A 278 0.95 -0.31 32.68
N LEU A 279 0.40 -1.36 32.11
CA LEU A 279 1.16 -2.57 31.79
C LEU A 279 1.83 -2.35 30.43
N ILE A 280 3.16 -2.46 30.35
CA ILE A 280 3.84 -2.39 29.05
C ILE A 280 3.48 -3.66 28.28
N ASN A 281 2.64 -3.51 27.26
CA ASN A 281 2.27 -4.59 26.36
C ASN A 281 2.18 -4.10 24.91
N LEU A 282 3.24 -4.34 24.16
CA LEU A 282 3.36 -3.97 22.75
C LEU A 282 3.65 -5.20 21.89
N TYR A 283 2.77 -5.40 20.91
CA TYR A 283 2.93 -6.31 19.78
C TYR A 283 2.86 -5.48 18.50
N ASP A 284 3.96 -5.41 17.77
CA ASP A 284 4.08 -4.59 16.55
C ASP A 284 4.99 -5.26 15.52
N GLY A 285 5.32 -4.57 14.44
CA GLY A 285 6.33 -4.94 13.46
C GLY A 285 7.16 -3.74 13.00
N VAL A 286 8.38 -4.01 12.56
CA VAL A 286 9.31 -3.02 12.03
C VAL A 286 9.69 -3.42 10.61
N TYR A 287 9.44 -2.53 9.66
CA TYR A 287 9.88 -2.69 8.28
C TYR A 287 11.17 -1.90 8.04
N ILE A 288 12.19 -2.55 7.46
CA ILE A 288 13.43 -1.89 7.05
C ILE A 288 13.61 -2.07 5.53
N PRO A 289 13.56 -0.99 4.71
CA PRO A 289 13.54 -1.11 3.25
C PRO A 289 14.78 -1.76 2.61
N GLN A 290 15.93 -1.63 3.25
CA GLN A 290 17.21 -2.15 2.76
C GLN A 290 18.03 -2.66 3.94
N THR A 291 19.13 -3.34 3.65
CA THR A 291 20.08 -3.72 4.71
C THR A 291 20.58 -2.46 5.40
N PRO A 292 20.34 -2.29 6.71
CA PRO A 292 20.77 -1.10 7.42
C PRO A 292 22.30 -1.07 7.55
N ASP A 293 22.89 0.10 7.31
CA ASP A 293 24.32 0.38 7.55
C ASP A 293 24.63 0.39 9.05
N SER A 294 23.65 0.83 9.85
CA SER A 294 23.73 0.83 11.31
C SER A 294 22.34 0.74 11.93
N LEU A 295 22.26 0.10 13.10
CA LEU A 295 21.06 0.02 13.93
C LEU A 295 21.37 0.54 15.34
N TYR A 296 20.46 1.30 15.93
CA TYR A 296 20.54 1.78 17.31
C TYR A 296 19.17 1.66 17.97
N ILE A 297 19.13 1.25 19.24
CA ILE A 297 17.89 1.16 20.03
C ILE A 297 18.05 1.97 21.31
N SER A 298 17.05 2.78 21.64
CA SER A 298 16.96 3.53 22.89
C SER A 298 15.61 3.25 23.55
N LEU A 299 15.62 2.68 24.75
CA LEU A 299 14.44 2.38 25.55
C LEU A 299 14.46 3.23 26.82
N HIS A 300 13.50 4.13 26.97
CA HIS A 300 13.31 4.93 28.16
C HIS A 300 12.15 4.34 28.98
N LEU A 301 12.48 3.82 30.17
CA LEU A 301 11.64 2.90 30.93
C LEU A 301 11.62 3.22 32.43
N ASP A 302 10.47 3.03 33.05
CA ASP A 302 10.32 2.86 34.50
C ASP A 302 9.45 1.63 34.76
N THR A 303 10.07 0.51 35.17
CA THR A 303 9.39 -0.78 35.29
C THR A 303 9.18 -1.22 36.75
N ASN A 304 9.61 -0.41 37.72
CA ASN A 304 9.49 -0.71 39.16
C ASN A 304 9.91 -2.15 39.53
N ASN A 305 11.06 -2.60 39.03
CA ASN A 305 11.61 -3.95 39.20
C ASN A 305 10.77 -5.09 38.59
N THR A 306 9.83 -4.76 37.70
CA THR A 306 9.09 -5.75 36.91
C THR A 306 9.92 -6.10 35.68
N GLU A 307 10.19 -7.38 35.46
CA GLU A 307 10.95 -7.82 34.29
C GLU A 307 10.14 -7.60 33.01
N ILE A 308 10.81 -7.07 31.98
CA ILE A 308 10.29 -6.95 30.61
C ILE A 308 11.22 -7.64 29.62
N ILE A 309 10.68 -7.95 28.45
CA ILE A 309 11.42 -8.45 27.29
C ILE A 309 11.25 -7.51 26.10
N LEU A 310 12.33 -7.32 25.34
CA LEU A 310 12.28 -6.78 23.98
C LEU A 310 12.77 -7.86 23.02
N ASN A 311 11.90 -8.34 22.13
CA ASN A 311 12.29 -9.20 21.01
C ASN A 311 12.11 -8.46 19.69
N LEU A 312 13.06 -8.65 18.77
CA LEU A 312 12.96 -8.25 17.38
C LEU A 312 13.16 -9.51 16.52
N GLY A 313 12.11 -9.94 15.84
CA GLY A 313 12.03 -11.25 15.23
C GLY A 313 12.19 -12.36 16.27
N ASN A 314 13.09 -13.30 16.00
CA ASN A 314 13.41 -14.38 16.92
C ASN A 314 14.54 -14.06 17.92
N LYS A 315 15.01 -12.81 17.97
CA LYS A 315 16.13 -12.38 18.81
C LYS A 315 15.64 -11.57 20.00
N THR A 316 16.03 -11.99 21.20
CA THR A 316 15.88 -11.19 22.42
C THR A 316 16.99 -10.15 22.50
N ILE A 317 16.61 -8.87 22.48
CA ILE A 317 17.51 -7.73 22.56
C ILE A 317 17.71 -7.31 24.01
N TYR A 318 16.62 -7.26 24.77
CA TYR A 318 16.61 -6.90 26.18
C TYR A 318 15.78 -7.88 27.00
N ASN A 319 16.26 -8.20 28.19
CA ASN A 319 15.57 -9.02 29.18
C ASN A 319 16.04 -8.53 30.56
N GLY A 320 15.20 -7.77 31.25
CA GLY A 320 15.59 -7.13 32.51
C GLY A 320 14.53 -6.17 33.05
N SER A 321 14.88 -5.46 34.11
CA SER A 321 14.03 -4.49 34.79
C SER A 321 14.82 -3.26 35.20
N THR A 322 14.13 -2.16 35.45
CA THR A 322 14.65 -0.90 35.99
C THR A 322 14.01 -0.65 37.36
N SER A 323 14.79 -0.16 38.33
CA SER A 323 14.27 0.16 39.66
C SER A 323 13.64 1.56 39.75
N GLN A 324 13.91 2.40 38.74
CA GLN A 324 13.45 3.77 38.57
C GLN A 324 13.46 4.10 37.07
N GLU A 325 13.04 5.32 36.71
CA GLU A 325 13.21 5.86 35.36
C GLU A 325 14.68 5.80 34.89
N GLU A 326 14.91 5.10 33.79
CA GLU A 326 16.24 4.87 33.19
C GLU A 326 16.13 4.75 31.67
N THR A 327 17.17 5.20 30.95
CA THR A 327 17.31 4.98 29.50
C THR A 327 18.35 3.90 29.22
N ILE A 328 17.92 2.81 28.61
CA ILE A 328 18.76 1.69 28.18
C ILE A 328 19.03 1.83 26.69
N THR A 329 20.29 1.75 26.28
CA THR A 329 20.69 1.92 24.87
C THR A 329 21.48 0.73 24.35
N PHE A 330 21.27 0.41 23.08
CA PHE A 330 22.00 -0.62 22.34
C PHE A 330 22.68 0.01 21.13
N SER A 331 24.01 -0.05 21.12
CA SER A 331 24.82 0.46 20.02
C SER A 331 24.82 -0.50 18.82
N ASN A 332 25.16 0.03 17.65
CA ASN A 332 25.35 -0.77 16.44
C ASN A 332 26.30 -1.97 16.64
N SER A 333 27.37 -1.81 17.43
CA SER A 333 28.33 -2.89 17.69
C SER A 333 27.73 -4.06 18.48
N GLN A 334 26.78 -3.79 19.38
CA GLN A 334 26.07 -4.82 20.14
C GLN A 334 25.03 -5.51 19.25
N LEU A 335 24.24 -4.72 18.50
CA LEU A 335 23.14 -5.24 17.69
C LEU A 335 23.61 -6.07 16.50
N SER A 336 24.67 -5.64 15.79
CA SER A 336 25.27 -6.42 14.69
C SER A 336 25.89 -7.75 15.14
N SER A 337 26.15 -7.93 16.43
CA SER A 337 26.59 -9.23 16.99
C SER A 337 25.43 -10.19 17.31
N LEU A 338 24.21 -9.65 17.43
CA LEU A 338 23.01 -10.40 17.80
C LEU A 338 22.10 -10.69 16.60
N ILE A 339 22.06 -9.76 15.64
CA ILE A 339 21.14 -9.76 14.50
C ILE A 339 21.94 -9.70 13.20
N ASP A 340 21.57 -10.55 12.26
CA ASP A 340 22.03 -10.44 10.88
C ASP A 340 21.21 -9.35 10.17
N TYR A 341 21.83 -8.20 9.88
CA TYR A 341 21.13 -7.09 9.25
C TYR A 341 20.58 -7.41 7.86
N SER A 342 21.17 -8.39 7.16
CA SER A 342 20.66 -8.84 5.87
C SER A 342 19.30 -9.52 5.99
N SER A 343 18.98 -10.11 7.16
CA SER A 343 17.68 -10.74 7.39
C SER A 343 16.55 -9.74 7.67
N LEU A 344 16.87 -8.48 7.94
CA LEU A 344 15.89 -7.40 8.18
C LEU A 344 15.51 -6.64 6.91
N ALA A 345 16.31 -6.76 5.84
CA ALA A 345 16.16 -5.99 4.63
C ALA A 345 14.91 -6.41 3.84
N ASP A 346 14.11 -5.41 3.42
CA ASP A 346 12.91 -5.58 2.58
C ASP A 346 11.87 -6.52 3.23
N LYS A 347 11.82 -6.53 4.57
CA LYS A 347 10.95 -7.40 5.35
C LYS A 347 10.36 -6.70 6.56
N THR A 348 9.09 -6.98 6.84
CA THR A 348 8.47 -6.66 8.11
C THR A 348 8.90 -7.70 9.15
N THR A 349 9.54 -7.24 10.22
CA THR A 349 10.04 -8.09 11.32
C THR A 349 9.17 -7.85 12.56
N PRO A 350 8.59 -8.89 13.19
CA PRO A 350 7.75 -8.73 14.37
C PRO A 350 8.55 -8.19 15.56
N LEU A 351 7.96 -7.25 16.30
CA LEU A 351 8.54 -6.55 17.43
C LEU A 351 7.67 -6.76 18.68
N ARG A 352 8.24 -7.34 19.73
CA ARG A 352 7.58 -7.57 21.01
C ARG A 352 8.25 -6.77 22.10
N LEU A 353 7.51 -5.95 22.84
CA LEU A 353 7.97 -5.33 24.08
C LEU A 353 6.92 -5.48 25.18
N GLY A 354 7.21 -6.27 26.21
CA GLY A 354 6.26 -6.40 27.31
C GLY A 354 6.74 -7.16 28.53
N LEU A 355 5.86 -7.25 29.52
CA LEU A 355 6.14 -7.86 30.82
C LEU A 355 6.45 -9.36 30.69
N LYS A 356 7.33 -9.83 31.56
CA LYS A 356 7.72 -11.23 31.68
C LYS A 356 7.04 -11.86 32.90
N ASN A 357 6.60 -13.12 32.77
CA ASN A 357 5.87 -13.86 33.81
C ASN A 357 4.53 -13.24 34.23
N VAL A 358 3.80 -12.65 33.28
CA VAL A 358 2.42 -12.22 33.47
C VAL A 358 1.45 -13.27 32.96
N THR A 359 0.28 -13.35 33.57
CA THR A 359 -0.83 -14.17 33.07
C THR A 359 -1.53 -13.43 31.94
N PHE A 360 -1.72 -14.09 30.80
CA PHE A 360 -2.51 -13.55 29.70
C PHE A 360 -3.99 -13.90 29.89
N VAL A 361 -4.88 -13.08 29.34
CA VAL A 361 -6.31 -13.37 29.35
C VAL A 361 -6.55 -14.60 28.47
N ASN A 362 -7.18 -15.60 29.05
CA ASN A 362 -7.54 -16.84 28.38
C ASN A 362 -9.01 -16.76 27.97
N ASN A 363 -9.28 -16.75 26.67
CA ASN A 363 -10.66 -16.64 26.16
C ASN A 363 -11.26 -17.96 25.67
N GLY A 364 -10.69 -19.10 26.05
CA GLY A 364 -11.39 -20.39 26.01
C GLY A 364 -11.98 -20.85 24.67
N THR A 365 -11.47 -20.37 23.53
CA THR A 365 -12.06 -20.64 22.20
C THR A 365 -11.22 -21.57 21.31
N GLY A 366 -10.14 -22.17 21.81
CA GLY A 366 -9.42 -23.17 21.03
C GLY A 366 -10.18 -24.50 20.98
N GLU A 367 -10.09 -25.20 19.86
CA GLU A 367 -10.76 -26.49 19.69
C GLU A 367 -10.00 -27.59 20.45
N ALA A 368 -10.60 -28.11 21.53
CA ALA A 368 -10.06 -29.22 22.30
C ALA A 368 -10.74 -30.54 21.94
N ASP A 369 -9.93 -31.58 21.76
CA ASP A 369 -10.40 -32.96 21.85
C ASP A 369 -10.07 -33.48 23.26
N VAL A 370 -11.10 -33.88 23.98
CA VAL A 370 -10.95 -34.40 25.35
C VAL A 370 -11.42 -35.85 25.39
N VAL A 371 -10.67 -36.74 26.04
CA VAL A 371 -11.10 -38.12 26.27
C VAL A 371 -11.16 -38.40 27.76
N SER A 372 -12.35 -38.74 28.25
CA SER A 372 -12.54 -39.21 29.62
C SER A 372 -12.27 -40.71 29.72
N VAL A 373 -11.32 -41.09 30.57
CA VAL A 373 -10.88 -42.47 30.81
C VAL A 373 -11.33 -42.87 32.21
N THR A 374 -12.47 -43.55 32.28
CA THR A 374 -13.20 -43.79 33.53
C THR A 374 -13.07 -45.25 34.00
N ASP A 375 -12.63 -45.42 35.25
CA ASP A 375 -12.58 -46.72 35.92
C ASP A 375 -14.00 -47.26 36.19
N LEU A 376 -14.24 -48.50 35.77
CA LEU A 376 -15.47 -49.25 35.96
C LEU A 376 -15.17 -50.61 36.63
N SER A 377 -14.09 -50.73 37.38
CA SER A 377 -13.70 -51.93 38.11
C SER A 377 -14.66 -52.24 39.27
N GLY A 378 -14.54 -53.42 39.87
CA GLY A 378 -15.45 -53.87 40.93
C GLY A 378 -15.50 -52.97 42.18
N SER A 379 -14.45 -52.18 42.43
CA SER A 379 -14.38 -51.22 43.54
C SER A 379 -15.31 -50.02 43.35
N MET A 380 -15.66 -49.70 42.10
CA MET A 380 -16.51 -48.57 41.72
C MET A 380 -18.01 -48.79 41.98
N ASN A 381 -18.44 -49.85 42.65
CA ASN A 381 -19.87 -50.15 42.80
C ASN A 381 -20.65 -49.11 43.64
N ASN A 382 -21.98 -49.11 43.50
CA ASN A 382 -22.91 -48.22 44.20
C ASN A 382 -22.64 -46.72 43.92
N ASP A 383 -22.56 -45.90 44.97
CA ASP A 383 -22.48 -44.44 44.90
C ASP A 383 -21.27 -43.94 44.13
N LYS A 384 -20.18 -44.70 44.10
CA LYS A 384 -19.00 -44.37 43.30
C LYS A 384 -19.34 -44.33 41.80
N LEU A 385 -19.96 -45.38 41.27
CA LEU A 385 -20.39 -45.42 39.87
C LEU A 385 -21.46 -44.35 39.59
N THR A 386 -22.39 -44.12 40.52
CA THR A 386 -23.41 -43.07 40.36
C THR A 386 -22.78 -41.70 40.19
N ASN A 387 -21.82 -41.34 41.04
CA ASN A 387 -21.13 -40.05 40.98
C ASN A 387 -20.18 -39.96 39.78
N ALA A 388 -19.52 -41.05 39.38
CA ALA A 388 -18.73 -41.08 38.16
C ALA A 388 -19.56 -40.78 36.90
N LYS A 389 -20.81 -41.24 36.86
CA LYS A 389 -21.76 -40.89 35.78
C LYS A 389 -22.13 -39.42 35.80
N ILE A 390 -22.50 -38.89 36.98
CA ILE A 390 -22.86 -37.47 37.14
C ILE A 390 -21.69 -36.57 36.71
N ALA A 391 -20.47 -36.88 37.14
CA ALA A 391 -19.29 -36.10 36.81
C ALA A 391 -18.98 -36.09 35.30
N ASN A 392 -19.14 -37.23 34.63
CA ASN A 392 -18.98 -37.30 33.17
C ASN A 392 -20.09 -36.54 32.44
N ASP A 393 -21.33 -36.57 32.92
CA ASP A 393 -22.42 -35.76 32.33
C ASP A 393 -22.10 -34.25 32.43
N VAL A 394 -21.55 -33.80 33.56
CA VAL A 394 -21.10 -32.41 33.78
C VAL A 394 -19.94 -32.04 32.85
N LEU A 395 -18.94 -32.91 32.72
CA LEU A 395 -17.81 -32.71 31.80
C LEU A 395 -18.26 -32.61 30.35
N ILE A 396 -19.20 -33.46 29.92
CA ILE A 396 -19.78 -33.42 28.57
C ILE A 396 -20.47 -32.07 28.33
N ASP A 397 -21.30 -31.62 29.28
CA ASP A 397 -22.04 -30.37 29.14
C ASP A 397 -21.09 -29.16 29.11
N ALA A 398 -20.09 -29.12 29.99
CA ALA A 398 -19.15 -28.02 30.09
C ALA A 398 -18.29 -27.88 28.82
N LEU A 399 -17.73 -28.98 28.32
CA LEU A 399 -16.87 -28.95 27.14
C LEU A 399 -17.63 -28.65 25.85
N LEU A 400 -18.82 -29.23 25.67
CA LEU A 400 -19.62 -29.05 24.46
C LEU A 400 -20.44 -27.75 24.43
N ASN A 401 -20.42 -26.97 25.52
CA ASN A 401 -20.92 -25.60 25.53
C ASN A 401 -19.98 -24.64 24.76
N VAL A 402 -18.74 -25.05 24.48
CA VAL A 402 -17.77 -24.29 23.68
C VAL A 402 -17.72 -24.88 22.27
N THR A 403 -17.92 -24.02 21.26
CA THR A 403 -17.90 -24.43 19.85
C THR A 403 -16.52 -24.94 19.44
N GLY A 404 -16.46 -26.06 18.72
CA GLY A 404 -15.22 -26.65 18.21
C GLY A 404 -14.64 -27.78 19.08
N ASN A 405 -15.08 -27.88 20.34
CA ASN A 405 -14.69 -28.95 21.25
C ASN A 405 -15.40 -30.28 20.92
N ARG A 406 -14.70 -31.40 21.15
CA ARG A 406 -15.27 -32.75 21.07
C ARG A 406 -14.85 -33.55 22.28
N ILE A 407 -15.71 -34.47 22.71
CA ILE A 407 -15.41 -35.39 23.81
C ILE A 407 -15.56 -36.84 23.37
N GLY A 408 -14.61 -37.67 23.77
CA GLY A 408 -14.63 -39.13 23.68
C GLY A 408 -14.73 -39.76 25.07
N LEU A 409 -15.22 -40.99 25.15
CA LEU A 409 -15.41 -41.72 26.39
C LEU A 409 -14.72 -43.09 26.28
N ILE A 410 -13.94 -43.45 27.29
CA ILE A 410 -13.28 -44.76 27.41
C ILE A 410 -13.61 -45.32 28.79
N GLY A 411 -14.47 -46.34 28.83
CA GLY A 411 -14.77 -47.11 30.05
C GLY A 411 -13.89 -48.35 30.14
N TYR A 412 -13.15 -48.52 31.25
CA TYR A 412 -12.25 -49.65 31.43
C TYR A 412 -12.45 -50.41 32.74
N ASN A 413 -12.11 -51.69 32.73
CA ASN A 413 -11.92 -52.50 33.93
C ASN A 413 -10.68 -53.40 33.78
N SER A 414 -10.84 -54.71 33.62
CA SER A 414 -9.76 -55.64 33.29
C SER A 414 -9.18 -55.42 31.88
N ARG A 415 -9.90 -54.64 31.06
CA ARG A 415 -9.59 -54.17 29.71
C ARG A 415 -10.52 -52.99 29.38
N THR A 416 -10.31 -52.33 28.24
CA THR A 416 -11.28 -51.38 27.69
C THR A 416 -12.55 -52.10 27.22
N ILE A 417 -13.71 -51.50 27.45
CA ILE A 417 -15.02 -52.08 27.09
C ILE A 417 -15.62 -51.23 25.96
N GLU A 418 -15.72 -51.81 24.77
CA GLU A 418 -16.27 -51.16 23.57
C GLU A 418 -17.67 -50.59 23.81
N GLY A 419 -18.58 -51.37 24.43
CA GLY A 419 -19.94 -50.91 24.73
C GLY A 419 -20.05 -49.83 25.81
N TYR A 420 -18.95 -49.49 26.50
CA TYR A 420 -18.86 -48.41 27.47
C TYR A 420 -17.99 -47.25 26.97
N SER A 421 -17.63 -47.27 25.69
CA SER A 421 -16.76 -46.28 25.06
C SER A 421 -17.50 -45.58 23.92
N HIS A 422 -17.04 -44.39 23.56
CA HIS A 422 -17.60 -43.57 22.50
C HIS A 422 -16.48 -42.75 21.84
N HIS A 423 -16.46 -42.70 20.51
CA HIS A 423 -15.51 -41.87 19.78
C HIS A 423 -15.71 -40.36 20.04
N LEU A 424 -14.71 -39.54 19.73
CA LEU A 424 -14.80 -38.09 19.78
C LEU A 424 -16.05 -37.57 19.05
N SER A 425 -16.92 -36.86 19.77
CA SER A 425 -18.24 -36.46 19.29
C SER A 425 -18.68 -35.12 19.88
N THR A 426 -19.57 -34.44 19.17
CA THR A 426 -20.32 -33.25 19.64
C THR A 426 -21.76 -33.59 20.02
N ASN A 427 -22.20 -34.84 19.83
CA ASN A 427 -23.57 -35.26 20.10
C ASN A 427 -23.74 -35.64 21.58
N VAL A 428 -24.15 -34.66 22.39
CA VAL A 428 -24.43 -34.78 23.83
C VAL A 428 -25.30 -36.00 24.16
N GLN A 429 -26.35 -36.25 23.38
CA GLN A 429 -27.28 -37.35 23.66
C GLN A 429 -26.64 -38.73 23.49
N SER A 430 -25.80 -38.90 22.45
CA SER A 430 -25.09 -40.16 22.22
C SER A 430 -24.08 -40.47 23.33
N LEU A 431 -23.36 -39.43 23.80
CA LEU A 431 -22.36 -39.54 24.87
C LEU A 431 -23.02 -39.90 26.20
N LYS A 432 -24.05 -39.14 26.62
CA LYS A 432 -24.78 -39.39 27.86
C LYS A 432 -25.48 -40.77 27.87
N SER A 433 -25.92 -41.26 26.71
CA SER A 433 -26.46 -42.62 26.59
C SER A 433 -25.41 -43.68 26.96
N VAL A 434 -24.15 -43.51 26.53
CA VAL A 434 -23.06 -44.43 26.89
C VAL A 434 -22.76 -44.35 28.38
N VAL A 435 -22.63 -43.14 28.95
CA VAL A 435 -22.41 -42.94 30.40
C VAL A 435 -23.48 -43.64 31.23
N SER A 436 -24.75 -43.49 30.85
CA SER A 436 -25.88 -44.12 31.56
C SER A 436 -25.79 -45.65 31.60
N SER A 437 -25.17 -46.26 30.59
CA SER A 437 -25.06 -47.72 30.42
C SER A 437 -24.00 -48.38 31.31
N TRP A 438 -23.07 -47.61 31.88
CA TRP A 438 -21.94 -48.17 32.61
C TRP A 438 -22.35 -49.04 33.79
N ARG A 439 -21.59 -50.12 33.99
CA ARG A 439 -21.68 -51.06 35.11
C ARG A 439 -20.28 -51.33 35.63
N SER A 440 -20.16 -51.48 36.95
CA SER A 440 -18.90 -51.83 37.60
C SER A 440 -18.67 -53.34 37.61
N GLY A 441 -17.41 -53.77 37.49
CA GLY A 441 -17.01 -55.16 37.63
C GLY A 441 -15.60 -55.43 37.13
N GLY A 442 -15.01 -56.56 37.54
CA GLY A 442 -13.66 -56.96 37.11
C GLY A 442 -12.52 -56.23 37.83
N PHE A 443 -11.31 -56.44 37.32
CA PHE A 443 -10.05 -55.83 37.76
C PHE A 443 -9.86 -54.39 37.27
N THR A 444 -8.73 -53.77 37.60
CA THR A 444 -8.39 -52.37 37.30
C THR A 444 -7.13 -52.31 36.42
N CYS A 445 -7.30 -52.07 35.12
CA CYS A 445 -6.23 -51.91 34.12
C CYS A 445 -6.15 -50.46 33.63
N ILE A 446 -5.51 -49.57 34.39
CA ILE A 446 -5.41 -48.14 34.07
C ILE A 446 -4.68 -47.93 32.73
N CYS A 447 -3.58 -48.64 32.49
CA CYS A 447 -2.84 -48.52 31.23
C CYS A 447 -3.64 -48.98 30.00
N CYS A 448 -4.57 -49.94 30.15
CA CYS A 448 -5.47 -50.31 29.06
C CYS A 448 -6.33 -49.12 28.62
N GLY A 449 -6.86 -48.36 29.60
CA GLY A 449 -7.65 -47.15 29.34
C GLY A 449 -6.83 -46.05 28.68
N ILE A 450 -5.62 -45.78 29.19
CA ILE A 450 -4.72 -44.76 28.64
C ILE A 450 -4.32 -45.09 27.19
N ASN A 451 -3.94 -46.33 26.90
CA ASN A 451 -3.56 -46.73 25.55
C ASN A 451 -4.74 -46.62 24.58
N SER A 452 -5.95 -47.02 24.99
CA SER A 452 -7.15 -46.87 24.15
C SER A 452 -7.50 -45.41 23.88
N ALA A 453 -7.35 -44.53 24.87
CA ALA A 453 -7.59 -43.10 24.68
C ALA A 453 -6.52 -42.46 23.79
N ARG A 454 -5.25 -42.85 23.93
CA ARG A 454 -4.18 -42.46 22.99
C ARG A 454 -4.52 -42.88 21.57
N ASP A 455 -4.94 -44.13 21.37
CA ASP A 455 -5.28 -44.62 20.03
C ASP A 455 -6.48 -43.87 19.44
N GLU A 456 -7.46 -43.48 20.28
CA GLU A 456 -8.57 -42.61 19.87
C GLU A 456 -8.07 -41.25 19.37
N PHE A 457 -7.14 -40.61 20.08
CA PHE A 457 -6.53 -39.35 19.61
C PHE A 457 -5.74 -39.53 18.30
N VAL A 458 -4.97 -40.61 18.18
CA VAL A 458 -4.15 -40.87 16.99
C VAL A 458 -5.03 -41.11 15.76
N LEU A 459 -6.18 -41.76 15.92
CA LEU A 459 -7.07 -42.12 14.81
C LEU A 459 -8.08 -41.01 14.45
N ASN A 460 -8.58 -40.27 15.45
CA ASN A 460 -9.76 -39.42 15.30
C ASN A 460 -9.53 -37.93 15.62
N SER A 461 -8.32 -37.55 16.07
CA SER A 461 -7.89 -36.16 16.29
C SER A 461 -6.89 -35.70 15.23
N ASN A 462 -6.44 -34.45 15.30
CA ASN A 462 -5.42 -33.87 14.41
C ASN A 462 -4.42 -33.02 15.22
N GLU A 463 -3.40 -32.46 14.57
CA GLU A 463 -2.36 -31.67 15.25
C GLU A 463 -2.80 -30.24 15.64
N SER A 464 -3.88 -29.73 15.03
CA SER A 464 -4.39 -28.37 15.31
C SER A 464 -5.28 -28.29 16.56
N LYS A 465 -5.61 -29.42 17.18
CA LYS A 465 -6.46 -29.51 18.37
C LYS A 465 -5.64 -29.81 19.62
N THR A 466 -5.98 -29.14 20.72
CA THR A 466 -5.46 -29.49 22.04
C THR A 466 -6.00 -30.86 22.45
N LYS A 467 -5.11 -31.78 22.86
CA LYS A 467 -5.48 -33.15 23.25
C LYS A 467 -5.32 -33.33 24.74
N ALA A 468 -6.43 -33.49 25.45
CA ALA A 468 -6.44 -33.70 26.90
C ALA A 468 -7.13 -35.01 27.27
N MET A 469 -6.49 -35.81 28.10
CA MET A 469 -7.05 -37.04 28.66
C MET A 469 -7.30 -36.84 30.15
N ILE A 470 -8.46 -37.28 30.64
CA ILE A 470 -8.79 -37.27 32.08
C ILE A 470 -8.90 -38.72 32.54
N VAL A 471 -7.91 -39.18 33.30
CA VAL A 471 -7.86 -40.55 33.84
C VAL A 471 -8.40 -40.57 35.25
N MET A 472 -9.47 -41.32 35.50
CA MET A 472 -10.04 -41.48 36.84
C MET A 472 -9.94 -42.92 37.32
N SER A 473 -9.61 -43.10 38.61
CA SER A 473 -9.64 -44.39 39.31
C SER A 473 -9.90 -44.23 40.81
N ASP A 474 -10.61 -45.18 41.41
CA ASP A 474 -10.89 -45.23 42.86
C ASP A 474 -9.97 -46.17 43.65
N GLY A 475 -8.98 -46.76 42.97
CA GLY A 475 -8.25 -47.90 43.51
C GLY A 475 -6.87 -48.10 42.90
N ARG A 476 -6.28 -49.24 43.22
CA ARG A 476 -4.94 -49.61 42.77
C ARG A 476 -4.99 -50.39 41.46
N ALA A 477 -4.18 -49.97 40.50
CA ALA A 477 -3.91 -50.78 39.31
C ALA A 477 -3.48 -52.19 39.72
N ASN A 478 -4.23 -53.20 39.28
CA ASN A 478 -4.03 -54.60 39.67
C ASN A 478 -4.03 -55.55 38.45
N LYS A 479 -4.17 -54.99 37.25
CA LYS A 479 -4.08 -55.69 35.97
C LYS A 479 -3.12 -54.96 35.03
N LYS A 480 -2.16 -55.70 34.50
CA LYS A 480 -1.18 -55.23 33.50
C LYS A 480 -1.80 -55.15 32.11
N CYS A 481 -1.18 -54.36 31.25
CA CYS A 481 -1.40 -54.35 29.81
C CYS A 481 -0.15 -54.87 29.08
N ASP A 482 -0.36 -55.51 27.94
CA ASP A 482 0.71 -56.17 27.19
C ASP A 482 1.68 -55.18 26.54
N GLU A 483 1.23 -53.95 26.27
CA GLU A 483 1.99 -52.95 25.52
C GLU A 483 3.19 -52.38 26.31
N GLN A 484 2.99 -51.99 27.58
CA GLN A 484 4.09 -51.51 28.42
C GLN A 484 4.89 -52.66 29.05
N GLY A 485 4.25 -53.81 29.27
CA GLY A 485 4.93 -55.09 29.54
C GLY A 485 5.76 -55.15 30.83
N GLN A 486 5.49 -54.31 31.83
CA GLN A 486 6.29 -54.23 33.06
C GLN A 486 5.93 -55.30 34.10
N ALA A 487 6.78 -55.42 35.12
CA ALA A 487 6.55 -56.31 36.25
C ALA A 487 5.39 -55.85 37.15
N ASP A 488 4.99 -54.57 37.10
CA ASP A 488 4.03 -53.93 37.99
C ASP A 488 2.95 -53.17 37.19
N PRO A 489 1.64 -53.46 37.38
CA PRO A 489 0.54 -52.70 36.79
C PRO A 489 0.59 -51.18 37.01
N LYS A 490 1.15 -50.72 38.13
CA LYS A 490 1.30 -49.28 38.41
C LYS A 490 2.30 -48.64 37.46
N GLN A 491 3.44 -49.31 37.27
CA GLN A 491 4.49 -48.85 36.37
C GLN A 491 4.02 -48.84 34.92
N ASP A 492 3.21 -49.83 34.51
CA ASP A 492 2.58 -49.84 33.18
C ASP A 492 1.72 -48.58 32.96
N ALA A 493 0.92 -48.19 33.95
CA ALA A 493 0.05 -47.01 33.86
C ALA A 493 0.84 -45.70 33.77
N ILE A 494 1.90 -45.57 34.59
CA ILE A 494 2.79 -44.40 34.54
C ILE A 494 3.47 -44.31 33.17
N LEU A 495 4.05 -45.42 32.67
CA LEU A 495 4.72 -45.42 31.37
C LEU A 495 3.77 -45.13 30.21
N ALA A 496 2.54 -45.64 30.24
CA ALA A 496 1.52 -45.31 29.25
C ALA A 496 1.25 -43.81 29.19
N ALA A 497 1.15 -43.14 30.35
CA ALA A 497 0.97 -41.70 30.43
C ALA A 497 2.19 -40.92 29.91
N CYS A 498 3.41 -41.32 30.28
CA CYS A 498 4.62 -40.69 29.76
C CYS A 498 4.69 -40.82 28.22
N GLN A 499 4.33 -41.99 27.67
CA GLN A 499 4.31 -42.23 26.23
C GLN A 499 3.23 -41.41 25.51
N ALA A 500 2.04 -41.29 26.09
CA ALA A 500 0.96 -40.47 25.52
C ALA A 500 1.40 -39.00 25.35
N TYR A 501 2.08 -38.44 26.35
CA TYR A 501 2.59 -37.09 26.26
C TYR A 501 3.82 -36.98 25.35
N GLN A 502 4.89 -37.76 25.60
CA GLN A 502 6.18 -37.62 24.92
C GLN A 502 6.11 -37.92 23.41
N ASN A 503 5.26 -38.87 23.00
CA ASN A 503 5.23 -39.32 21.61
C ASN A 503 4.07 -38.71 20.81
N TYR A 504 3.01 -38.24 21.48
CA TYR A 504 1.76 -37.82 20.81
C TYR A 504 1.24 -36.46 21.28
N ASN A 505 1.94 -35.78 22.19
CA ASN A 505 1.55 -34.49 22.77
C ASN A 505 0.13 -34.51 23.38
N ILE A 506 -0.20 -35.59 24.08
CA ILE A 506 -1.49 -35.74 24.79
C ILE A 506 -1.26 -35.45 26.27
N THR A 507 -1.86 -34.39 26.78
CA THR A 507 -1.81 -34.03 28.21
C THR A 507 -2.68 -35.00 29.01
N VAL A 508 -2.17 -35.57 30.10
CA VAL A 508 -2.89 -36.55 30.93
C VAL A 508 -3.12 -36.00 32.34
N HIS A 509 -4.36 -35.65 32.64
CA HIS A 509 -4.82 -35.32 33.99
C HIS A 509 -5.26 -36.59 34.70
N ALA A 510 -5.11 -36.63 36.03
CA ALA A 510 -5.52 -37.77 36.84
C ALA A 510 -6.45 -37.36 37.98
N VAL A 511 -7.49 -38.16 38.23
CA VAL A 511 -8.46 -37.96 39.31
C VAL A 511 -8.50 -39.20 40.19
N GLY A 512 -8.04 -39.06 41.44
CA GLY A 512 -8.21 -40.06 42.49
C GLY A 512 -9.59 -39.94 43.10
N PHE A 513 -10.36 -41.04 43.10
CA PHE A 513 -11.75 -41.00 43.54
C PHE A 513 -12.03 -41.82 44.80
N GLY A 514 -12.33 -41.15 45.89
CA GLY A 514 -12.61 -41.73 47.20
C GLY A 514 -11.38 -42.27 47.93
N THR A 515 -11.59 -42.64 49.19
CA THR A 515 -10.51 -42.92 50.16
C THR A 515 -9.62 -44.12 49.85
N SER A 516 -9.97 -44.94 48.85
CA SER A 516 -9.20 -46.11 48.41
C SER A 516 -8.29 -45.82 47.21
N ALA A 517 -8.29 -44.59 46.69
CA ALA A 517 -7.52 -44.20 45.52
C ALA A 517 -6.01 -44.38 45.75
N ASP A 518 -5.30 -44.84 44.72
CA ASP A 518 -3.84 -44.95 44.73
C ASP A 518 -3.22 -43.62 44.30
N GLU A 519 -3.27 -42.64 45.21
CA GLU A 519 -2.89 -41.25 44.92
C GLU A 519 -1.45 -41.14 44.39
N GLU A 520 -0.51 -41.90 44.96
CA GLU A 520 0.89 -41.92 44.53
C GLU A 520 1.01 -42.31 43.04
N THR A 521 0.27 -43.34 42.62
CA THR A 521 0.29 -43.78 41.22
C THR A 521 -0.38 -42.76 40.30
N LEU A 522 -1.50 -42.17 40.72
CA LEU A 522 -2.24 -41.19 39.92
C LEU A 522 -1.50 -39.84 39.80
N GLN A 523 -0.82 -39.40 40.87
CA GLN A 523 0.09 -38.26 40.84
C GLN A 523 1.25 -38.50 39.88
N ALA A 524 1.84 -39.70 39.91
CA ALA A 524 2.90 -40.06 38.97
C ALA A 524 2.41 -40.12 37.52
N ILE A 525 1.19 -40.60 37.27
CA ILE A 525 0.54 -40.56 35.94
C ILE A 525 0.40 -39.12 35.45
N ALA A 526 -0.20 -38.24 36.26
CA ALA A 526 -0.40 -36.85 35.90
C ALA A 526 0.94 -36.13 35.63
N ALA A 527 1.91 -36.31 36.54
CA ALA A 527 3.24 -35.72 36.39
C ALA A 527 3.95 -36.19 35.12
N CYS A 528 3.85 -37.48 34.77
CA CYS A 528 4.47 -38.00 33.54
C CYS A 528 3.76 -37.53 32.26
N GLY A 529 2.44 -37.36 32.33
CA GLY A 529 1.62 -36.88 31.22
C GLY A 529 1.51 -35.36 31.13
N ASN A 530 2.35 -34.61 31.84
CA ASN A 530 2.34 -33.14 31.90
C ASN A 530 0.97 -32.54 32.27
N GLY A 531 0.19 -33.25 33.10
CA GLY A 531 -1.11 -32.79 33.58
C GLY A 531 -1.16 -32.66 35.10
N SER A 532 -2.36 -32.38 35.59
CA SER A 532 -2.62 -32.13 37.02
C SER A 532 -3.33 -33.32 37.68
N TYR A 533 -3.00 -33.56 38.95
CA TYR A 533 -3.69 -34.54 39.79
C TYR A 533 -4.74 -33.85 40.67
N PHE A 534 -5.92 -34.47 40.77
CA PHE A 534 -7.01 -34.05 41.64
C PHE A 534 -7.44 -35.22 42.52
N TYR A 535 -7.78 -34.93 43.77
CA TYR A 535 -8.44 -35.88 44.66
C TYR A 535 -9.90 -35.46 44.82
N ALA A 536 -10.82 -36.41 44.64
CA ALA A 536 -12.25 -36.23 44.74
C ALA A 536 -12.83 -37.15 45.81
N ASP A 537 -13.49 -36.59 46.82
CA ASP A 537 -14.42 -37.37 47.62
C ASP A 537 -15.71 -37.67 46.83
N ILE A 538 -16.52 -38.62 47.32
CA ILE A 538 -17.69 -39.17 46.59
C ILE A 538 -18.62 -38.06 46.09
N GLU A 539 -18.83 -37.01 46.89
CA GLU A 539 -19.77 -35.92 46.60
C GLU A 539 -19.16 -34.78 45.77
N GLU A 540 -17.83 -34.71 45.63
CA GLU A 540 -17.11 -33.59 45.03
C GLU A 540 -16.67 -33.85 43.58
N LEU A 541 -16.78 -35.10 43.11
CA LEU A 541 -16.28 -35.51 41.79
C LEU A 541 -16.85 -34.67 40.64
N ALA A 542 -18.12 -34.29 40.72
CA ALA A 542 -18.76 -33.46 39.70
C ALA A 542 -18.15 -32.04 39.64
N LEU A 543 -17.83 -31.45 40.79
CA LEU A 543 -17.18 -30.14 40.87
C LEU A 543 -15.76 -30.20 40.30
N ILE A 544 -15.02 -31.27 40.57
CA ILE A 544 -13.67 -31.45 40.04
C ILE A 544 -13.69 -31.64 38.52
N TYR A 545 -14.65 -32.41 37.99
CA TYR A 545 -14.81 -32.56 36.54
C TYR A 545 -15.23 -31.24 35.87
N GLN A 546 -16.02 -30.41 36.55
CA GLN A 546 -16.32 -29.06 36.08
C GLN A 546 -15.07 -28.17 36.06
N GLN A 547 -14.30 -28.12 37.15
CA GLN A 547 -13.05 -27.36 37.22
C GLN A 547 -12.02 -27.84 36.18
N LEU A 548 -11.93 -29.15 35.94
CA LEU A 548 -11.09 -29.72 34.88
C LEU A 548 -11.55 -29.28 33.49
N ALA A 549 -12.85 -29.27 33.23
CA ALA A 549 -13.39 -28.78 31.97
C ALA A 549 -13.05 -27.30 31.77
N GLU A 550 -13.27 -26.47 32.79
CA GLU A 550 -12.94 -25.03 32.80
C GLU A 550 -11.44 -24.81 32.57
N ASN A 551 -10.56 -25.50 33.31
CA ASN A 551 -9.11 -25.42 33.12
C ASN A 551 -8.69 -25.83 31.71
N ILE A 552 -9.24 -26.94 31.17
CA ILE A 552 -8.91 -27.39 29.82
C ILE A 552 -9.34 -26.34 28.79
N ILE A 553 -10.54 -25.78 28.94
CA ILE A 553 -11.05 -24.68 28.11
C ILE A 553 -10.12 -23.45 28.23
N GLU A 554 -9.77 -23.03 29.44
CA GLU A 554 -8.88 -21.88 29.69
C GLU A 554 -7.48 -22.07 29.10
N THR A 555 -6.95 -23.30 29.10
CA THR A 555 -5.64 -23.60 28.49
C THR A 555 -5.64 -23.63 26.96
N THR A 556 -6.74 -23.28 26.30
CA THR A 556 -6.84 -23.48 24.84
C THR A 556 -6.15 -22.45 23.96
N PHE A 557 -5.90 -21.18 24.35
CA PHE A 557 -4.89 -20.25 23.77
C PHE A 557 -4.74 -19.00 24.64
N GLU A 558 -3.54 -18.40 24.66
CA GLU A 558 -3.27 -17.09 25.28
C GLU A 558 -3.60 -15.96 24.28
N GLU A 559 -4.40 -14.97 24.70
CA GLU A 559 -4.59 -13.75 23.93
C GLU A 559 -3.47 -12.73 24.20
N GLN A 560 -3.37 -11.70 23.36
CA GLN A 560 -2.40 -10.63 23.56
C GLN A 560 -2.64 -9.82 24.85
N THR A 561 -3.87 -9.75 25.36
CA THR A 561 -4.26 -8.98 26.56
C THR A 561 -3.67 -9.56 27.84
N VAL A 562 -3.11 -8.71 28.70
CA VAL A 562 -2.53 -9.15 29.98
C VAL A 562 -3.56 -9.05 31.12
N GLY A 563 -3.74 -10.14 31.87
CA GLY A 563 -4.51 -10.15 33.11
C GLY A 563 -3.59 -10.16 34.33
N THR A 564 -3.68 -9.16 35.23
CA THR A 564 -2.87 -9.17 36.47
C THR A 564 -3.71 -9.40 37.71
N SER A 565 -3.14 -10.14 38.68
CA SER A 565 -3.71 -10.33 40.01
C SER A 565 -3.21 -9.29 41.04
N GLY A 566 -2.73 -8.13 40.58
CA GLY A 566 -2.16 -7.07 41.44
C GLY A 566 -1.85 -5.75 40.71
N ASP A 567 -1.62 -4.70 41.50
CA ASP A 567 -1.33 -3.34 41.02
C ASP A 567 0.12 -3.23 40.50
N ILE A 568 0.36 -3.70 39.28
CA ILE A 568 1.62 -3.46 38.55
C ILE A 568 1.47 -2.14 37.80
N THR A 569 2.41 -1.22 37.96
CA THR A 569 2.47 0.02 37.17
C THR A 569 3.87 0.15 36.59
N THR A 570 3.93 0.18 35.26
CA THR A 570 5.14 0.35 34.48
C THR A 570 4.95 1.48 33.48
N LYS A 571 6.06 2.00 32.93
CA LYS A 571 6.03 3.10 31.99
C LYS A 571 7.09 2.95 30.91
N LEU A 572 6.65 2.98 29.67
CA LEU A 572 7.45 3.19 28.48
C LEU A 572 7.24 4.63 28.02
N TYR A 573 8.31 5.37 27.76
CA TYR A 573 8.24 6.75 27.34
C TYR A 573 8.24 6.86 25.79
N PRO A 574 7.46 7.80 25.20
CA PRO A 574 7.29 7.94 23.75
C PRO A 574 8.52 8.51 23.02
N ASP A 575 9.60 8.82 23.75
CA ASP A 575 10.91 9.18 23.21
C ASP A 575 11.82 7.96 22.99
N SER A 576 11.32 6.75 23.23
CA SER A 576 11.99 5.50 22.90
C SER A 576 11.93 5.24 21.39
N TYR A 577 13.01 4.73 20.78
CA TYR A 577 13.07 4.50 19.33
C TYR A 577 14.02 3.38 18.91
N ILE A 578 13.82 2.90 17.68
CA ILE A 578 14.79 2.16 16.88
C ILE A 578 15.19 3.06 15.71
N GLU A 579 16.46 3.40 15.61
CA GLU A 579 17.03 4.21 14.53
C GLU A 579 17.83 3.31 13.60
N PHE A 580 17.56 3.42 12.30
CA PHE A 580 18.29 2.69 11.26
C PHE A 580 18.68 3.61 10.11
N ASN A 581 19.91 3.44 9.64
CA ASN A 581 20.46 4.20 8.53
C ASN A 581 20.60 3.30 7.30
N TYR A 582 20.21 3.79 6.13
CA TYR A 582 20.43 3.14 4.85
C TYR A 582 20.54 4.20 3.74
N SER A 583 21.16 3.84 2.62
CA SER A 583 21.20 4.68 1.44
C SER A 583 19.83 4.72 0.73
N SER A 584 19.05 5.76 1.00
CA SER A 584 17.78 6.01 0.32
C SER A 584 18.00 6.67 -1.06
N PRO A 585 17.34 6.20 -2.14
CA PRO A 585 17.34 6.93 -3.40
C PRO A 585 16.65 8.29 -3.23
N THR A 586 17.09 9.29 -3.99
CA THR A 586 16.42 10.61 -4.00
C THR A 586 14.96 10.44 -4.40
N PRO A 587 14.00 11.02 -3.65
CA PRO A 587 12.60 10.95 -3.98
C PRO A 587 12.37 11.43 -5.42
N PRO A 588 11.66 10.66 -6.25
CA PRO A 588 11.38 11.07 -7.61
C PRO A 588 10.41 12.27 -7.62
N TYR A 589 10.61 13.18 -8.58
CA TYR A 589 9.69 14.31 -8.80
C TYR A 589 8.40 13.81 -9.46
N GLY A 590 7.24 14.22 -8.92
CA GLY A 590 5.93 13.90 -9.46
C GLY A 590 4.80 14.08 -8.44
N LEU A 591 3.57 13.82 -8.88
CA LEU A 591 2.39 13.82 -8.03
C LEU A 591 2.32 12.51 -7.25
N LEU A 592 2.26 12.60 -5.91
CA LEU A 592 1.98 11.46 -5.06
C LEU A 592 0.46 11.32 -4.86
N ILE A 593 -0.04 10.11 -5.04
CA ILE A 593 -1.44 9.73 -4.84
C ILE A 593 -1.45 8.54 -3.88
N THR A 594 -2.07 8.68 -2.71
CA THR A 594 -2.26 7.56 -1.80
C THR A 594 -3.69 7.03 -1.94
N LYS A 595 -3.82 5.70 -2.05
CA LYS A 595 -5.10 4.99 -2.10
C LYS A 595 -5.20 4.02 -0.92
N GLU A 596 -6.43 3.84 -0.43
CA GLU A 596 -6.81 2.86 0.58
C GLU A 596 -7.87 1.94 -0.03
N GLU A 597 -7.56 0.65 -0.15
CA GLU A 597 -8.45 -0.36 -0.70
C GLU A 597 -8.90 -1.31 0.40
N LEU A 598 -10.20 -1.36 0.66
CA LEU A 598 -10.80 -2.25 1.66
C LEU A 598 -10.75 -3.71 1.18
N PHE A 599 -10.75 -4.63 2.13
CA PHE A 599 -10.92 -6.04 1.79
C PHE A 599 -12.34 -6.36 1.31
N ASP A 600 -12.44 -7.28 0.36
CA ASP A 600 -13.72 -7.78 -0.17
C ASP A 600 -14.45 -8.66 0.86
N ASN A 601 -13.69 -9.29 1.74
CA ASN A 601 -14.15 -10.20 2.78
C ASN A 601 -13.10 -10.32 3.91
N THR A 602 -13.26 -11.22 4.85
CA THR A 602 -12.35 -11.38 6.00
C THR A 602 -10.98 -11.99 5.65
N LEU A 603 -10.72 -12.38 4.40
CA LEU A 603 -9.51 -13.09 3.99
C LEU A 603 -8.73 -12.41 2.87
N SER A 604 -9.40 -11.67 1.97
CA SER A 604 -8.80 -11.29 0.70
C SER A 604 -9.33 -9.99 0.13
N CYS A 605 -8.54 -9.41 -0.78
CA CYS A 605 -8.91 -8.28 -1.60
C CYS A 605 -8.28 -8.36 -2.98
N SER A 606 -8.89 -7.67 -3.94
CA SER A 606 -8.25 -7.33 -5.21
C SER A 606 -8.06 -5.83 -5.33
N PHE A 607 -6.93 -5.38 -5.87
CA PHE A 607 -6.69 -3.97 -6.11
C PHE A 607 -5.86 -3.74 -7.37
N ASP A 608 -6.17 -2.64 -8.05
CA ASP A 608 -5.56 -2.30 -9.34
C ASP A 608 -4.61 -1.11 -9.22
N ILE A 609 -3.53 -1.16 -10.00
CA ILE A 609 -2.55 -0.09 -10.10
C ILE A 609 -2.66 0.56 -11.47
N ILE A 610 -2.73 1.89 -11.45
CA ILE A 610 -2.86 2.73 -12.64
C ILE A 610 -1.74 2.46 -13.64
N SER A 611 -2.10 2.39 -14.92
CA SER A 611 -1.11 2.30 -16.00
C SER A 611 -0.15 3.51 -16.00
N ASN A 612 1.16 3.25 -16.11
CA ASN A 612 2.25 4.25 -16.09
C ASN A 612 2.48 4.97 -14.74
N ALA A 613 1.89 4.52 -13.64
CA ALA A 613 2.26 4.97 -12.30
C ALA A 613 3.44 4.14 -11.75
N THR A 614 4.27 4.76 -10.91
CA THR A 614 5.33 4.09 -10.14
C THR A 614 4.87 3.95 -8.70
N ILE A 615 4.90 2.74 -8.14
CA ILE A 615 4.55 2.53 -6.73
C ILE A 615 5.74 2.99 -5.87
N ILE A 616 5.48 3.89 -4.93
CA ILE A 616 6.48 4.40 -3.99
C ILE A 616 6.44 3.62 -2.68
N SER A 617 5.24 3.30 -2.21
CA SER A 617 5.01 2.50 -1.01
C SER A 617 3.74 1.68 -1.16
N SER A 618 3.71 0.52 -0.50
CA SER A 618 2.56 -0.37 -0.48
C SER A 618 2.62 -1.21 0.79
N ASN A 619 1.56 -1.17 1.58
CA ASN A 619 1.43 -1.95 2.81
C ASN A 619 0.03 -2.55 2.88
N VAL A 620 -0.09 -3.74 3.46
CA VAL A 620 -1.37 -4.26 3.94
C VAL A 620 -1.46 -4.00 5.44
N VAL A 621 -2.64 -3.56 5.90
CA VAL A 621 -2.93 -3.36 7.32
C VAL A 621 -3.93 -4.40 7.84
N SER A 622 -3.68 -4.91 9.04
CA SER A 622 -4.34 -6.06 9.64
C SER A 622 -4.99 -5.72 10.98
N TYR A 623 -6.32 -5.82 11.06
CA TYR A 623 -7.05 -5.81 12.34
C TYR A 623 -7.14 -7.24 12.88
N SER A 624 -6.05 -7.69 13.49
CA SER A 624 -5.86 -9.02 14.07
C SER A 624 -6.55 -9.22 15.42
N GLY A 625 -7.00 -8.13 16.06
CA GLY A 625 -7.72 -8.17 17.33
C GLY A 625 -6.83 -8.69 18.46
N SER A 626 -7.31 -9.70 19.18
CA SER A 626 -6.54 -10.37 20.25
C SER A 626 -5.59 -11.47 19.74
N ARG A 627 -5.53 -11.66 18.41
CA ARG A 627 -4.71 -12.66 17.69
C ARG A 627 -3.55 -11.96 16.99
N TRP A 628 -2.75 -12.73 16.26
CA TRP A 628 -1.64 -12.20 15.47
C TRP A 628 -1.95 -12.23 13.98
N THR A 629 -1.40 -11.29 13.24
CA THR A 629 -1.29 -11.37 11.79
C THR A 629 -0.34 -12.52 11.45
N ASP A 630 -0.90 -13.55 10.82
CA ASP A 630 -0.28 -14.88 10.72
C ASP A 630 0.44 -15.08 9.39
N ASN A 631 -0.28 -14.91 8.28
CA ASN A 631 0.26 -15.09 6.94
C ASN A 631 -0.31 -14.07 5.95
N VAL A 632 0.55 -13.56 5.06
CA VAL A 632 0.19 -12.67 3.94
C VAL A 632 0.76 -13.22 2.63
N VAL A 633 -0.12 -13.40 1.65
CA VAL A 633 0.21 -13.88 0.30
C VAL A 633 -0.25 -12.83 -0.72
N VAL A 634 0.64 -12.46 -1.63
CA VAL A 634 0.36 -11.50 -2.73
C VAL A 634 0.66 -12.15 -4.06
N ASN A 635 -0.31 -12.15 -4.98
CA ASN A 635 -0.18 -12.75 -6.31
C ASN A 635 0.36 -14.21 -6.28
N GLY A 636 -0.03 -14.97 -5.25
CA GLY A 636 0.41 -16.35 -5.02
C GLY A 636 1.83 -16.50 -4.47
N GLN A 637 2.49 -15.42 -4.04
CA GLN A 637 3.78 -15.44 -3.35
C GLN A 637 3.59 -15.05 -1.87
N GLU A 638 4.07 -15.88 -0.96
CA GLU A 638 4.09 -15.57 0.47
C GLU A 638 5.12 -14.46 0.74
N ILE A 639 4.67 -13.37 1.34
CA ILE A 639 5.53 -12.21 1.68
C ILE A 639 5.78 -12.09 3.17
N TYR A 640 4.94 -12.69 4.00
CA TYR A 640 5.08 -12.70 5.45
C TYR A 640 4.42 -13.94 6.04
N ASN A 641 5.13 -14.63 6.93
CA ASN A 641 4.61 -15.74 7.72
C ASN A 641 5.22 -15.68 9.13
N LEU A 642 4.38 -15.54 10.15
CA LEU A 642 4.82 -15.41 11.54
C LEU A 642 5.49 -16.68 12.06
N GLU A 643 5.11 -17.86 11.54
CA GLU A 643 5.69 -19.14 11.95
C GLU A 643 7.19 -19.27 11.63
N ASP A 644 7.67 -18.55 10.61
CA ASP A 644 9.07 -18.60 10.16
C ASP A 644 10.06 -18.12 11.23
N PHE A 645 9.58 -17.33 12.20
CA PHE A 645 10.40 -16.84 13.31
C PHE A 645 10.62 -17.92 14.40
N GLY A 646 9.88 -19.04 14.37
CA GLY A 646 10.17 -20.24 15.16
C GLY A 646 10.00 -20.06 16.68
N LYS A 647 9.19 -19.09 17.10
CA LYS A 647 8.84 -18.80 18.50
C LYS A 647 7.32 -18.89 18.72
N PRO A 648 6.85 -19.13 19.96
CA PRO A 648 5.44 -18.95 20.29
C PRO A 648 4.98 -17.52 19.94
N TYR A 649 3.75 -17.35 19.46
CA TYR A 649 3.26 -16.04 18.99
C TYR A 649 3.28 -14.98 20.10
N ILE A 650 3.01 -15.39 21.35
CA ILE A 650 3.11 -14.51 22.53
C ILE A 650 4.52 -13.94 22.78
N GLU A 651 5.57 -14.62 22.31
CA GLU A 651 6.96 -14.13 22.37
C GLU A 651 7.33 -13.26 21.16
N LEU A 652 6.50 -13.23 20.13
CA LEU A 652 6.68 -12.46 18.90
C LEU A 652 5.81 -11.21 18.92
N GLY A 653 6.11 -10.25 18.06
CA GLY A 653 5.24 -9.11 17.80
C GLY A 653 4.09 -9.46 16.85
N ASP A 654 3.18 -8.51 16.69
CA ASP A 654 2.06 -8.58 15.76
C ASP A 654 2.10 -7.36 14.83
N PRO A 655 2.67 -7.51 13.62
CA PRO A 655 2.73 -6.40 12.69
C PRO A 655 1.33 -6.01 12.20
N TYR A 656 0.85 -4.85 12.63
CA TYR A 656 -0.35 -4.25 12.04
C TYR A 656 -0.14 -3.91 10.57
N SER A 657 0.99 -3.30 10.23
CA SER A 657 1.34 -2.87 8.88
C SER A 657 2.47 -3.75 8.32
N ILE A 658 2.17 -4.49 7.26
CA ILE A 658 3.11 -5.37 6.56
C ILE A 658 3.42 -4.77 5.20
N ASN A 659 4.70 -4.57 4.91
CA ASN A 659 5.12 -4.05 3.62
C ASN A 659 4.87 -5.08 2.51
N ILE A 660 4.29 -4.62 1.40
CA ILE A 660 4.17 -5.40 0.18
C ILE A 660 5.31 -5.00 -0.74
N PRO A 661 6.23 -5.92 -1.10
CA PRO A 661 7.33 -5.59 -1.99
C PRO A 661 6.84 -5.15 -3.37
N THR A 662 7.25 -3.95 -3.80
CA THR A 662 6.70 -3.30 -5.01
C THR A 662 6.97 -4.07 -6.30
N TYR A 663 8.02 -4.89 -6.35
CA TYR A 663 8.35 -5.74 -7.52
C TYR A 663 7.40 -6.94 -7.70
N LEU A 664 6.58 -7.27 -6.70
CA LEU A 664 5.54 -8.30 -6.80
C LEU A 664 4.22 -7.78 -7.34
N LEU A 665 4.08 -6.45 -7.43
CA LEU A 665 2.85 -5.78 -7.82
C LEU A 665 2.75 -5.59 -9.34
N ASN A 666 1.57 -5.93 -9.86
CA ASN A 666 1.17 -5.81 -11.27
C ASN A 666 0.09 -4.74 -11.43
N GLN A 667 -0.44 -4.57 -12.65
CA GLN A 667 -1.62 -3.70 -12.87
C GLN A 667 -2.86 -4.17 -12.12
N SER A 668 -3.00 -5.49 -11.89
CA SER A 668 -4.07 -6.06 -11.08
C SER A 668 -3.47 -7.05 -10.10
N ASN A 669 -3.88 -6.96 -8.84
CA ASN A 669 -3.27 -7.69 -7.74
C ASN A 669 -4.34 -8.38 -6.91
N TYR A 670 -3.98 -9.54 -6.40
CA TYR A 670 -4.79 -10.29 -5.44
C TYR A 670 -3.96 -10.54 -4.19
N LEU A 671 -4.55 -10.24 -3.03
CA LEU A 671 -3.90 -10.37 -1.72
C LEU A 671 -4.78 -11.21 -0.81
N GLU A 672 -4.14 -12.12 -0.06
CA GLU A 672 -4.76 -12.89 1.01
C GLU A 672 -4.02 -12.60 2.32
N LEU A 673 -4.78 -12.40 3.40
CA LEU A 673 -4.26 -12.21 4.75
C LEU A 673 -5.06 -13.07 5.74
N THR A 674 -4.34 -13.75 6.63
CA THR A 674 -4.91 -14.56 7.70
C THR A 674 -4.39 -14.11 9.06
N THR A 675 -5.14 -14.44 10.11
CA THR A 675 -4.75 -14.21 11.51
C THR A 675 -4.65 -15.53 12.23
N GLY A 676 -3.98 -15.58 13.37
CA GLY A 676 -3.82 -16.82 14.12
C GLY A 676 -3.52 -16.60 15.59
N ALA A 677 -4.02 -17.49 16.43
CA ALA A 677 -3.75 -17.46 17.87
C ALA A 677 -2.43 -18.17 18.22
N SER A 678 -1.96 -19.06 17.36
CA SER A 678 -0.72 -19.80 17.52
C SER A 678 -0.30 -20.45 16.21
N LYS A 679 0.90 -21.05 16.21
CA LYS A 679 1.41 -21.86 15.11
C LYS A 679 0.42 -22.96 14.69
N GLY A 680 0.10 -23.04 13.41
CA GLY A 680 -0.82 -24.00 12.82
C GLY A 680 -2.30 -23.67 13.05
N ASN A 681 -2.61 -22.58 13.76
CA ASN A 681 -3.95 -22.09 14.01
C ASN A 681 -4.20 -20.84 13.16
N SER A 682 -4.42 -21.05 11.87
CA SER A 682 -4.78 -19.97 10.95
C SER A 682 -6.30 -19.80 10.88
N SER A 683 -6.73 -18.56 10.88
CA SER A 683 -8.12 -18.09 10.90
C SER A 683 -8.29 -16.94 9.93
N ALA A 684 -9.54 -16.67 9.54
CA ALA A 684 -9.83 -15.45 8.81
C ALA A 684 -9.47 -14.20 9.63
N GLY A 685 -9.03 -13.15 8.93
CA GLY A 685 -8.80 -11.83 9.51
C GLY A 685 -10.07 -11.00 9.61
N SER A 686 -9.97 -9.71 9.31
CA SER A 686 -11.08 -8.77 9.37
C SER A 686 -11.43 -8.23 7.98
N ALA A 687 -12.73 -8.00 7.74
CA ALA A 687 -13.18 -7.25 6.56
C ALA A 687 -12.77 -5.77 6.62
N SER A 688 -12.29 -5.29 7.77
CA SER A 688 -11.74 -3.94 7.95
C SER A 688 -10.28 -3.81 7.52
N ASN A 689 -9.62 -4.91 7.17
CA ASN A 689 -8.26 -4.89 6.62
C ASN A 689 -8.21 -4.05 5.34
N LYS A 690 -7.06 -3.44 5.06
CA LYS A 690 -6.87 -2.59 3.87
C LYS A 690 -5.52 -2.77 3.23
N VAL A 691 -5.44 -2.40 1.96
CA VAL A 691 -4.17 -2.12 1.29
C VAL A 691 -4.03 -0.61 1.16
N ILE A 692 -2.92 -0.07 1.67
CA ILE A 692 -2.58 1.35 1.57
C ILE A 692 -1.35 1.46 0.70
N TYR A 693 -1.46 2.16 -0.43
CA TYR A 693 -0.35 2.32 -1.37
C TYR A 693 -0.28 3.73 -1.93
N THR A 694 0.95 4.21 -2.10
CA THR A 694 1.24 5.52 -2.69
C THR A 694 1.86 5.35 -4.06
N LEU A 695 1.24 6.00 -5.05
CA LEU A 695 1.67 6.05 -6.44
C LEU A 695 2.32 7.39 -6.73
N LEU A 696 3.43 7.37 -7.45
CA LEU A 696 4.00 8.53 -8.12
C LEU A 696 3.58 8.50 -9.58
N THR A 697 2.99 9.61 -10.03
CA THR A 697 2.63 9.81 -11.43
C THR A 697 3.00 11.22 -11.89
N ASN A 698 3.41 11.32 -13.15
CA ASN A 698 3.66 12.60 -13.80
C ASN A 698 2.44 13.00 -14.63
N VAL A 699 1.41 13.51 -13.97
CA VAL A 699 0.17 13.89 -14.65
C VAL A 699 0.27 15.31 -15.18
N SER A 700 0.22 15.43 -16.50
CA SER A 700 0.03 16.71 -17.18
C SER A 700 -0.97 16.58 -18.32
N GLY A 701 -1.85 17.56 -18.44
CA GLY A 701 -2.79 17.75 -19.53
C GLY A 701 -2.26 18.81 -20.50
N PHE A 702 -2.39 18.56 -21.79
CA PHE A 702 -1.98 19.50 -22.83
C PHE A 702 -3.19 19.84 -23.69
N SER A 703 -3.29 21.08 -24.15
CA SER A 703 -4.24 21.47 -25.18
C SER A 703 -3.58 21.40 -26.56
N ALA A 704 -4.41 21.13 -27.58
CA ALA A 704 -4.07 21.54 -28.94
C ALA A 704 -4.04 23.09 -29.03
N ILE A 705 -3.65 23.61 -30.20
CA ILE A 705 -3.68 25.05 -30.46
C ILE A 705 -5.14 25.51 -30.50
N ALA A 706 -5.50 26.49 -29.68
CA ALA A 706 -6.85 27.01 -29.54
C ALA A 706 -6.89 28.53 -29.74
N ALA A 707 -8.07 29.07 -30.04
CA ALA A 707 -8.26 30.49 -30.35
C ALA A 707 -8.15 31.39 -29.10
N ASN A 708 -8.48 30.85 -27.93
CA ASN A 708 -8.49 31.57 -26.66
C ASN A 708 -7.72 30.81 -25.58
N ALA A 709 -7.37 31.50 -24.49
CA ALA A 709 -6.78 30.91 -23.28
C ALA A 709 -7.25 31.69 -22.05
N ASN A 710 -8.56 31.84 -21.91
CA ASN A 710 -9.20 32.61 -20.85
C ASN A 710 -9.34 31.79 -19.56
N GLY A 711 -9.61 30.48 -19.67
CA GLY A 711 -9.97 29.65 -18.51
C GLY A 711 -11.43 29.79 -18.07
N CYS A 712 -11.76 29.30 -16.88
CA CYS A 712 -13.12 29.31 -16.30
C CYS A 712 -13.09 28.94 -14.80
N THR A 713 -14.22 29.13 -14.10
CA THR A 713 -14.41 28.57 -12.76
C THR A 713 -14.82 27.11 -12.86
N TRP A 714 -13.94 26.20 -12.46
CA TRP A 714 -14.24 24.76 -12.48
C TRP A 714 -14.95 24.32 -11.21
N THR A 715 -15.97 23.48 -11.37
CA THR A 715 -16.49 22.62 -10.32
C THR A 715 -16.08 21.19 -10.62
N ILE A 716 -15.26 20.60 -9.75
CA ILE A 716 -14.66 19.27 -9.91
C ILE A 716 -15.17 18.39 -8.77
N GLN A 717 -15.69 17.20 -9.10
CA GLN A 717 -16.21 16.23 -8.13
C GLN A 717 -15.18 15.12 -7.87
N PHE A 718 -15.01 14.74 -6.60
CA PHE A 718 -14.15 13.63 -6.17
C PHE A 718 -14.96 12.36 -5.89
N GLU A 719 -14.27 11.23 -5.69
CA GLU A 719 -14.86 9.91 -5.39
C GLU A 719 -15.77 9.88 -4.15
N ASP A 720 -15.47 10.71 -3.15
CA ASP A 720 -16.31 10.83 -1.95
C ASP A 720 -17.51 11.78 -2.14
N TYR A 721 -17.81 12.12 -3.39
CA TYR A 721 -18.85 13.05 -3.83
C TYR A 721 -18.68 14.50 -3.35
N THR A 722 -17.56 14.85 -2.71
CA THR A 722 -17.23 16.25 -2.42
C THR A 722 -16.86 16.99 -3.70
N ASN A 723 -17.01 18.32 -3.69
CA ASN A 723 -16.65 19.16 -4.82
C ASN A 723 -15.65 20.24 -4.39
N ILE A 724 -14.69 20.53 -5.25
CA ILE A 724 -13.94 21.79 -5.23
C ILE A 724 -14.52 22.72 -6.28
N THR A 725 -14.62 24.01 -5.95
CA THR A 725 -14.97 25.05 -6.92
C THR A 725 -13.92 26.14 -6.89
N ALA A 726 -13.20 26.34 -8.00
CA ALA A 726 -12.07 27.24 -8.06
C ALA A 726 -11.92 27.90 -9.45
N PRO A 727 -11.51 29.18 -9.51
CA PRO A 727 -11.12 29.84 -10.76
C PRO A 727 -9.81 29.23 -11.30
N ILE A 728 -9.80 28.80 -12.57
CA ILE A 728 -8.60 28.29 -13.23
C ILE A 728 -8.44 29.00 -14.58
N PRO A 729 -7.37 29.81 -14.77
CA PRO A 729 -6.28 30.08 -13.81
C PRO A 729 -6.76 30.85 -12.57
N SER A 730 -5.97 30.85 -11.49
CA SER A 730 -6.36 31.46 -10.20
C SER A 730 -6.71 32.95 -10.26
N ASN A 731 -6.21 33.66 -11.28
CA ASN A 731 -6.54 35.05 -11.57
C ASN A 731 -7.75 35.23 -12.51
N TYR A 732 -8.48 34.17 -12.84
CA TYR A 732 -9.68 34.23 -13.67
C TYR A 732 -10.76 35.06 -12.99
N SER A 733 -11.22 36.11 -13.69
CA SER A 733 -12.23 37.05 -13.20
C SER A 733 -13.51 37.06 -14.06
N GLY A 734 -13.66 36.09 -14.96
CA GLY A 734 -14.84 35.97 -15.82
C GLY A 734 -16.01 35.25 -15.13
N SER A 735 -17.10 35.04 -15.88
CA SER A 735 -18.33 34.40 -15.39
C SER A 735 -18.59 33.01 -15.96
N GLU A 736 -17.67 32.48 -16.76
CA GLU A 736 -17.78 31.17 -17.39
C GLU A 736 -17.49 30.08 -16.35
N ASN A 737 -18.31 29.03 -16.35
CA ASN A 737 -18.18 27.90 -15.42
C ASN A 737 -17.91 26.63 -16.21
N CYS A 738 -16.97 25.81 -15.73
CA CYS A 738 -16.67 24.50 -16.26
C CYS A 738 -16.99 23.42 -15.22
N TYR A 739 -17.25 22.21 -15.69
CA TYR A 739 -17.70 21.12 -14.83
C TYR A 739 -16.96 19.82 -15.19
N TYR A 740 -16.48 19.12 -14.18
CA TYR A 740 -16.03 17.73 -14.25
C TYR A 740 -16.69 16.97 -13.09
N GLN A 741 -17.90 16.46 -13.34
CA GLN A 741 -18.74 15.80 -12.35
C GLN A 741 -19.41 14.59 -12.98
N SER A 742 -19.77 13.60 -12.17
CA SER A 742 -20.46 12.38 -12.62
C SER A 742 -21.74 12.64 -13.43
N THR A 743 -22.38 13.79 -13.21
CA THR A 743 -23.63 14.20 -13.87
C THR A 743 -23.46 15.28 -14.94
N ARG A 744 -22.30 15.96 -15.00
CA ARG A 744 -22.07 17.09 -15.91
C ARG A 744 -20.58 17.28 -16.18
N THR A 745 -20.23 17.18 -17.45
CA THR A 745 -18.90 17.48 -17.96
C THR A 745 -19.04 18.55 -19.04
N GLU A 746 -18.52 19.75 -18.81
CA GLU A 746 -18.71 20.91 -19.70
C GLU A 746 -17.51 21.85 -19.66
N TYR A 747 -16.97 22.15 -20.84
CA TYR A 747 -15.86 23.08 -21.06
C TYR A 747 -15.84 23.51 -22.55
N ASN A 748 -15.07 24.56 -22.87
CA ASN A 748 -14.90 25.09 -24.21
C ASN A 748 -13.62 24.52 -24.87
N GLU A 749 -13.80 23.66 -25.86
CA GLU A 749 -12.70 23.04 -26.63
C GLU A 749 -11.85 24.06 -27.42
N ASN A 750 -12.37 25.27 -27.66
CA ASN A 750 -11.63 26.37 -28.31
C ASN A 750 -10.86 27.25 -27.31
N ASP A 751 -10.88 26.90 -26.02
CA ASP A 751 -10.05 27.51 -24.99
C ASP A 751 -8.93 26.55 -24.58
N ALA A 752 -7.68 26.98 -24.78
CA ALA A 752 -6.49 26.19 -24.50
C ALA A 752 -6.39 25.81 -23.02
N ILE A 753 -6.69 26.74 -22.10
CA ILE A 753 -6.61 26.46 -20.66
C ILE A 753 -7.68 25.45 -20.27
N GLN A 754 -8.93 25.68 -20.67
CA GLN A 754 -10.02 24.77 -20.31
C GLN A 754 -9.77 23.35 -20.84
N THR A 755 -9.28 23.24 -22.07
CA THR A 755 -8.92 21.94 -22.68
C THR A 755 -7.75 21.27 -21.98
N ALA A 756 -6.71 22.02 -21.60
CA ALA A 756 -5.57 21.47 -20.86
C ALA A 756 -5.99 20.96 -19.48
N VAL A 757 -6.85 21.69 -18.77
CA VAL A 757 -7.42 21.29 -17.48
C VAL A 757 -8.28 20.04 -17.64
N PHE A 758 -9.21 20.03 -18.61
CA PHE A 758 -10.03 18.85 -18.89
C PHE A 758 -9.17 17.59 -19.16
N ASN A 759 -8.13 17.73 -19.99
CA ASN A 759 -7.23 16.62 -20.31
C ASN A 759 -6.37 16.17 -19.12
N LEU A 760 -6.09 17.06 -18.16
CA LEU A 760 -5.47 16.70 -16.90
C LEU A 760 -6.44 15.94 -16.00
N LEU A 761 -7.66 16.46 -15.81
CA LEU A 761 -8.70 15.85 -14.99
C LEU A 761 -9.06 14.45 -15.48
N ARG A 762 -9.18 14.26 -16.81
CA ARG A 762 -9.37 12.94 -17.42
C ARG A 762 -8.25 11.95 -17.15
N LYS A 763 -7.03 12.41 -16.83
CA LYS A 763 -5.92 11.53 -16.42
C LYS A 763 -5.89 11.28 -14.92
N LEU A 764 -6.59 12.08 -14.13
CA LEU A 764 -6.75 11.93 -12.68
C LEU A 764 -8.03 11.17 -12.30
N ASP A 765 -8.95 11.02 -13.25
CA ASP A 765 -10.09 10.12 -13.26
C ASP A 765 -9.64 8.76 -13.81
N LEU A 766 -9.36 7.82 -12.91
CA LEU A 766 -8.61 6.61 -13.20
C LEU A 766 -9.49 5.47 -13.69
N ASP A 767 -10.75 5.44 -13.27
CA ASP A 767 -11.74 4.45 -13.69
C ASP A 767 -12.71 5.00 -14.77
N SER A 768 -12.49 6.26 -15.19
CA SER A 768 -13.29 6.97 -16.21
C SER A 768 -14.76 7.14 -15.84
N ASN A 769 -15.06 7.31 -14.54
CA ASN A 769 -16.41 7.48 -14.01
C ASN A 769 -16.85 8.97 -13.93
N ASN A 770 -16.00 9.92 -14.34
CA ASN A 770 -16.14 11.38 -14.21
C ASN A 770 -16.10 11.92 -12.76
N LEU A 771 -15.50 11.17 -11.85
CA LEU A 771 -15.08 11.57 -10.52
C LEU A 771 -13.55 11.52 -10.48
N ILE A 772 -12.96 12.37 -9.66
CA ILE A 772 -11.51 12.44 -9.52
C ILE A 772 -11.08 11.62 -8.31
N ASP A 773 -10.21 10.63 -8.52
CA ASP A 773 -9.67 9.76 -7.47
C ASP A 773 -8.78 10.50 -6.48
N THR A 774 -8.08 11.53 -6.95
CA THR A 774 -7.09 12.27 -6.14
C THR A 774 -7.63 13.63 -5.73
N LYS A 775 -7.77 13.85 -4.42
CA LYS A 775 -8.07 15.18 -3.89
C LYS A 775 -6.88 16.13 -4.05
N PHE A 776 -7.17 17.35 -4.47
CA PHE A 776 -6.21 18.44 -4.56
C PHE A 776 -6.92 19.77 -4.30
N THR A 777 -6.17 20.78 -3.88
CA THR A 777 -6.63 22.16 -3.72
C THR A 777 -6.38 22.98 -4.99
N GLU A 778 -6.97 24.17 -5.09
CA GLU A 778 -6.72 25.08 -6.20
C GLU A 778 -5.23 25.46 -6.33
N GLN A 779 -4.51 25.53 -5.20
CA GLN A 779 -3.08 25.88 -5.21
C GLN A 779 -2.20 24.77 -5.77
N ASN A 780 -2.69 23.53 -5.83
CA ASN A 780 -1.95 22.42 -6.40
C ASN A 780 -1.99 22.42 -7.94
N LEU A 781 -2.90 23.18 -8.55
CA LEU A 781 -3.06 23.20 -10.00
C LEU A 781 -2.25 24.33 -10.63
N GLU A 782 -1.17 23.95 -11.30
CA GLU A 782 -0.35 24.86 -12.08
C GLU A 782 -0.74 24.85 -13.56
N ILE A 783 -0.90 26.05 -14.11
CA ILE A 783 -1.17 26.26 -15.53
C ILE A 783 0.00 27.02 -16.14
N SER A 784 0.68 26.38 -17.08
CA SER A 784 1.63 27.05 -17.97
C SER A 784 0.95 27.33 -19.30
N THR A 785 0.85 28.60 -19.67
CA THR A 785 0.34 29.02 -20.98
C THR A 785 1.46 29.60 -21.82
N SER A 786 1.48 29.24 -23.09
CA SER A 786 2.36 29.85 -24.08
C SER A 786 1.52 30.39 -25.23
N GLU A 787 1.66 31.67 -25.51
CA GLU A 787 1.18 32.26 -26.76
C GLU A 787 2.10 31.77 -27.87
N ILE A 788 1.56 30.96 -28.79
CA ILE A 788 2.34 30.48 -29.92
C ILE A 788 2.07 31.42 -31.10
N THR A 789 3.07 32.25 -31.36
CA THR A 789 3.10 33.13 -32.53
C THR A 789 3.71 32.38 -33.72
N GLY A 790 3.02 32.41 -34.87
CA GLY A 790 3.61 31.93 -36.12
C GLY A 790 3.52 30.43 -36.41
N ILE A 791 2.54 29.69 -35.87
CA ILE A 791 2.14 28.41 -36.48
C ILE A 791 1.15 28.73 -37.60
N PRO A 792 1.52 28.55 -38.88
CA PRO A 792 0.59 28.78 -39.96
C PRO A 792 -0.55 27.77 -39.87
N TYR A 793 -1.79 28.26 -39.88
CA TYR A 793 -2.97 27.40 -40.06
C TYR A 793 -2.80 26.56 -41.33
N THR A 794 -3.38 25.35 -41.39
CA THR A 794 -3.22 24.37 -42.47
C THR A 794 -3.73 24.81 -43.85
N TRP A 795 -4.13 26.08 -44.02
CA TRP A 795 -4.47 26.64 -45.31
C TRP A 795 -3.21 27.13 -46.01
N SER A 796 -2.75 26.31 -46.95
CA SER A 796 -1.68 26.62 -47.89
C SER A 796 -2.29 26.88 -49.27
N THR A 797 -2.02 28.04 -49.88
CA THR A 797 -2.34 28.28 -51.29
C THR A 797 -1.05 28.38 -52.10
N GLU A 798 -1.03 27.72 -53.26
CA GLU A 798 0.13 27.76 -54.16
C GLU A 798 0.05 29.01 -55.01
N VAL A 799 1.08 29.85 -54.94
CA VAL A 799 1.23 31.03 -55.78
C VAL A 799 2.20 30.72 -56.89
N GLN A 800 1.80 31.05 -58.11
CA GLN A 800 2.58 30.76 -59.31
C GLN A 800 2.84 32.03 -60.10
N VAL A 801 4.10 32.25 -60.49
CA VAL A 801 4.44 33.20 -61.56
C VAL A 801 4.75 32.37 -62.79
N ARG A 802 4.02 32.59 -63.87
CA ARG A 802 4.27 31.91 -65.16
C ARG A 802 4.77 32.91 -66.19
N THR A 803 5.76 32.49 -66.96
CA THR A 803 6.21 33.18 -68.18
C THR A 803 5.94 32.28 -69.39
N TRP A 804 5.47 32.86 -70.49
CA TRP A 804 5.28 32.12 -71.75
C TRP A 804 5.56 32.99 -72.97
N ARG A 805 5.89 32.33 -74.09
CA ARG A 805 6.21 32.96 -75.37
C ARG A 805 5.24 32.58 -76.48
#